data_AF-A0A409YB16-F1
#
_entry.id   AF-A0A409YB16-F1
#
_cell.length_a   1.000
_cell.length_b   1.000
_cell.length_c   1.000
_cell.angle_alpha   90.00
_cell.angle_beta   90.00
_cell.angle_gamma   90.00
#
_symmetry.space_group_name_H-M   'P 1'
#
loop_
_entity.id
_entity.type
_entity.pdbx_description
1 polymer ?
#
loop_
_entity_poly.entity_id
_entity_poly.type
_entity_poly.pdbx_seq_one_letter_code
_entity_poly.pdbx_strand_id
1 'polypeptide(L)'
;MSRALGPPGILLRCQTTTVVWQATACRPFSTSSTQCDKSKRERGLREIKTLDPSKMSQMGQQVFDISGFITACFQILSSSSQKKKSAVQVRFKHRKHGIQQTFPSGSIGSLYYYRPAPPMPDIAGGLRFRSMPHIDAFLDGKDLLHPDGSPWQVPLCKLARSSFWEPVRSKLLEESLVDSTVLADLIGLKMSIKGGHRYLYSLDQPFELDMSAGTFCKTLISRSIACQFVWDVTDISFITVGERQRNDPSPYTGRIRVRFELKTLPDSTPALVVRVLDVLTPVECHQPNLDWIKRPTPGELLSRIRKRTNVPLANLSDDDFRPISYDLQNRKCGKDIAKFAGITMPRSLGLPGILLHCQTTTVVWQATACRPMSRALGLPGILLRCQTTTVVWQATACRLFSVNTALCCQVECSGCSNIVLEFSQTSSAQYDKSEKERGLREIKTLDPSKMIQMGQEVFDISGFLTACFLILSSSSQKKKFMLFGPYKHNEGRIRQAFPSGSIGSLYYYRPAPLMPDIAGGLRFRLMPHVEAFADGKDLLNPDGSPWHVHLCKLARTKSWGPVRSKLLEESLVDPTVLADLTRLEMDPKGRHIYLYSLDQPFELDMSTGTFCKTLISRSMACQFKWHVTEMFQVTVGGKQRNVPSPYTGRIRVRLELKTLPDSTPALVVRVLDVLTPVECHQPNLDWIKRPIPGELLSCAKNRNYYQPANLSDDDYRLIFYNLRKRKYGKDIAKFAGITLP
;
A
#
# COMPACT_ATOMS: atom_id res chain seq x y z
N MET A 1 -40.62 48.29 58.35
CA MET A 1 -39.59 48.92 57.51
C MET A 1 -39.02 47.88 56.54
N SER A 2 -39.26 48.08 55.24
CA SER A 2 -38.48 47.68 54.02
C SER A 2 -37.62 46.38 54.04
N ARG A 3 -37.99 45.30 53.31
CA ARG A 3 -37.70 44.93 51.86
C ARG A 3 -36.23 44.47 51.62
N ALA A 4 -35.86 43.44 50.85
CA ALA A 4 -36.42 42.72 49.69
C ALA A 4 -35.77 41.30 49.52
N LEU A 5 -36.53 40.23 49.20
CA LEU A 5 -36.70 39.49 47.93
C LEU A 5 -35.53 38.60 47.38
N GLY A 6 -35.81 37.30 47.26
CA GLY A 6 -35.20 36.32 46.34
C GLY A 6 -36.17 35.13 46.11
N PRO A 7 -36.30 34.57 44.88
CA PRO A 7 -37.43 33.72 44.47
C PRO A 7 -37.25 32.21 44.78
N PRO A 8 -38.32 31.39 44.69
CA PRO A 8 -38.38 30.04 45.27
C PRO A 8 -37.88 28.93 44.35
N GLY A 9 -37.12 27.98 44.90
CA GLY A 9 -36.79 26.70 44.28
C GLY A 9 -37.89 25.66 44.49
N ILE A 10 -38.36 25.09 43.38
CA ILE A 10 -39.36 24.02 43.35
C ILE A 10 -38.68 22.68 43.69
N LEU A 11 -39.11 22.08 44.81
CA LEU A 11 -38.82 20.71 45.22
C LEU A 11 -39.79 19.74 44.53
N LEU A 12 -39.32 18.94 43.58
CA LEU A 12 -40.07 17.81 43.04
C LEU A 12 -39.82 16.56 43.90
N ARG A 13 -40.88 16.14 44.59
CA ARG A 13 -41.00 14.84 45.26
C ARG A 13 -40.89 13.71 44.22
N CYS A 14 -39.94 12.81 44.39
CA CYS A 14 -39.94 11.51 43.73
C CYS A 14 -40.54 10.49 44.70
N GLN A 15 -41.68 9.91 44.34
CA GLN A 15 -42.34 8.84 45.08
C GLN A 15 -41.54 7.54 44.89
N THR A 16 -41.15 6.93 46.00
CA THR A 16 -40.55 5.58 46.05
C THR A 16 -41.65 4.54 45.94
N THR A 17 -41.83 3.97 44.75
CA THR A 17 -42.65 2.78 44.53
C THR A 17 -41.81 1.54 44.83
N THR A 18 -42.04 0.93 45.98
CA THR A 18 -41.45 -0.35 46.38
C THR A 18 -42.06 -1.48 45.54
N VAL A 19 -41.34 -1.96 44.53
CA VAL A 19 -41.71 -3.16 43.78
C VAL A 19 -41.02 -4.36 44.42
N VAL A 20 -41.82 -5.17 45.12
CA VAL A 20 -41.44 -6.46 45.67
C VAL A 20 -41.26 -7.45 44.52
N TRP A 21 -40.02 -7.85 44.24
CA TRP A 21 -39.74 -8.98 43.34
C TRP A 21 -39.78 -10.28 44.17
N GLN A 22 -40.81 -11.09 43.93
CA GLN A 22 -40.82 -12.50 44.32
C GLN A 22 -39.76 -13.24 43.48
N ALA A 23 -38.76 -13.79 44.17
CA ALA A 23 -37.72 -14.60 43.56
C ALA A 23 -38.26 -15.99 43.22
N THR A 24 -38.53 -16.24 41.93
CA THR A 24 -38.66 -17.60 41.41
C THR A 24 -37.26 -18.20 41.28
N ALA A 25 -37.05 -19.35 41.90
CA ALA A 25 -35.77 -20.03 42.03
C ALA A 25 -35.11 -20.32 40.67
N CYS A 26 -34.12 -19.51 40.30
CA CYS A 26 -33.12 -19.87 39.31
C CYS A 26 -32.09 -20.80 39.96
N ARG A 27 -31.91 -22.00 39.41
CA ARG A 27 -30.84 -22.93 39.80
C ARG A 27 -29.49 -22.21 39.73
N PRO A 28 -28.62 -22.30 40.74
CA PRO A 28 -27.29 -21.72 40.67
C PRO A 28 -26.47 -22.46 39.60
N PHE A 29 -26.04 -21.72 38.57
CA PHE A 29 -24.93 -22.17 37.73
C PHE A 29 -23.69 -22.24 38.61
N SER A 30 -23.29 -23.46 38.93
CA SER A 30 -22.02 -23.77 39.57
C SER A 30 -20.87 -23.08 38.83
N THR A 31 -20.22 -22.14 39.50
CA THR A 31 -18.91 -21.61 39.11
C THR A 31 -17.83 -22.65 39.41
N SER A 32 -17.85 -23.76 38.68
CA SER A 32 -16.66 -24.60 38.57
C SER A 32 -15.70 -23.92 37.60
N SER A 33 -14.57 -23.48 38.12
CA SER A 33 -13.38 -23.11 37.36
C SER A 33 -12.92 -24.31 36.54
N THR A 34 -13.54 -24.52 35.38
CA THR A 34 -13.05 -25.47 34.37
C THR A 34 -11.84 -24.85 33.70
N GLN A 35 -10.68 -25.30 34.16
CA GLN A 35 -9.45 -25.38 33.39
C GLN A 35 -9.81 -25.78 31.95
N CYS A 36 -9.67 -24.83 31.02
CA CYS A 36 -10.10 -24.98 29.63
C CYS A 36 -9.19 -25.99 28.93
N ASP A 37 -9.59 -27.25 29.01
CA ASP A 37 -8.91 -28.38 28.42
C ASP A 37 -8.93 -28.24 26.90
N LYS A 38 -7.76 -28.24 26.28
CA LYS A 38 -7.59 -28.05 24.82
C LYS A 38 -7.87 -29.34 24.05
N SER A 39 -8.93 -30.06 24.43
CA SER A 39 -9.45 -31.15 23.61
C SER A 39 -9.73 -30.60 22.22
N LYS A 40 -9.23 -31.30 21.20
CA LYS A 40 -9.39 -30.97 19.78
C LYS A 40 -10.84 -30.53 19.52
N ARG A 41 -11.11 -29.22 19.47
CA ARG A 41 -12.39 -28.68 19.00
C ARG A 41 -12.57 -29.25 17.61
N GLU A 42 -13.43 -30.27 17.49
CA GLU A 42 -13.85 -30.77 16.19
C GLU A 42 -14.24 -29.55 15.38
N ARG A 43 -13.64 -29.43 14.20
CA ARG A 43 -13.95 -28.33 13.29
C ARG A 43 -15.32 -28.62 12.68
N GLY A 44 -16.35 -28.54 13.52
CA GLY A 44 -17.74 -28.62 13.11
C GLY A 44 -17.94 -27.68 11.93
N LEU A 45 -18.53 -28.23 10.88
CA LEU A 45 -18.83 -27.49 9.66
C LEU A 45 -19.84 -26.39 10.00
N ARG A 46 -19.43 -25.12 9.92
CA ARG A 46 -20.30 -23.96 10.15
C ARG A 46 -21.01 -23.61 8.86
N GLU A 47 -22.20 -24.16 8.65
CA GLU A 47 -22.94 -23.98 7.40
C GLU A 47 -23.91 -22.79 7.47
N ILE A 48 -23.73 -21.83 6.55
CA ILE A 48 -24.62 -20.70 6.36
C ILE A 48 -25.64 -21.08 5.29
N LYS A 49 -26.90 -21.20 5.71
CA LYS A 49 -28.05 -21.52 4.87
C LYS A 49 -28.67 -20.26 4.26
N THR A 50 -28.67 -19.16 5.00
CA THR A 50 -29.17 -17.86 4.53
C THR A 50 -28.36 -16.70 5.10
N LEU A 51 -28.29 -15.59 4.36
CA LEU A 51 -27.75 -14.32 4.84
C LEU A 51 -28.86 -13.31 5.15
N ASP A 52 -30.11 -13.65 4.87
CA ASP A 52 -31.30 -12.85 5.18
C ASP A 52 -31.78 -13.14 6.61
N PRO A 53 -31.71 -12.16 7.54
CA PRO A 53 -32.21 -12.34 8.90
C PRO A 53 -33.64 -12.84 8.98
N SER A 54 -34.52 -12.40 8.07
CA SER A 54 -35.95 -12.76 8.08
C SER A 54 -36.22 -14.22 7.74
N LYS A 55 -35.25 -14.91 7.11
CA LYS A 55 -35.36 -16.31 6.68
C LYS A 55 -34.60 -17.27 7.60
N MET A 56 -33.92 -16.78 8.64
CA MET A 56 -33.04 -17.62 9.46
C MET A 56 -33.79 -18.74 10.18
N SER A 57 -34.92 -18.45 10.82
CA SER A 57 -35.73 -19.48 11.51
C SER A 57 -36.34 -20.45 10.49
N GLN A 58 -36.90 -19.96 9.39
CA GLN A 58 -37.49 -20.79 8.32
C GLN A 58 -36.47 -21.76 7.70
N MET A 59 -35.25 -21.31 7.46
CA MET A 59 -34.19 -22.13 6.85
C MET A 59 -33.50 -23.05 7.88
N GLY A 60 -33.84 -22.95 9.17
CA GLY A 60 -33.17 -23.66 10.25
C GLY A 60 -31.68 -23.30 10.31
N GLN A 61 -31.35 -22.01 10.22
CA GLN A 61 -30.00 -21.50 10.42
C GLN A 61 -29.53 -21.84 11.84
N GLN A 62 -28.24 -22.11 12.03
CA GLN A 62 -27.66 -22.35 13.36
C GLN A 62 -26.83 -21.14 13.82
N VAL A 63 -26.65 -21.02 15.13
CA VAL A 63 -25.65 -20.13 15.74
C VAL A 63 -24.32 -20.87 15.90
N PHE A 64 -23.23 -20.10 15.91
CA PHE A 64 -21.87 -20.60 15.84
C PHE A 64 -21.01 -19.90 16.88
N ASP A 65 -20.33 -20.66 17.75
CA ASP A 65 -19.34 -20.10 18.66
C ASP A 65 -17.99 -19.89 17.96
N ILE A 66 -17.68 -18.66 17.57
CA ILE A 66 -16.39 -18.29 16.96
C ILE A 66 -15.39 -17.74 17.97
N SER A 67 -15.66 -17.81 19.27
CA SER A 67 -14.80 -17.29 20.34
C SER A 67 -13.41 -17.93 20.31
N GLY A 68 -12.36 -17.10 20.42
CA GLY A 68 -10.96 -17.54 20.45
C GLY A 68 -10.38 -17.95 19.08
N PHE A 69 -11.18 -17.96 18.00
CA PHE A 69 -10.65 -18.22 16.67
C PHE A 69 -9.93 -16.98 16.12
N ILE A 70 -8.80 -17.17 15.46
CA ILE A 70 -8.16 -16.11 14.65
C ILE A 70 -8.93 -15.93 13.33
N THR A 71 -9.37 -17.05 12.79
CA THR A 71 -10.09 -17.16 11.52
C THR A 71 -11.19 -18.17 11.70
N ALA A 72 -12.43 -17.76 11.45
CA ALA A 72 -13.58 -18.65 11.45
C ALA A 72 -13.93 -19.00 9.99
N CYS A 73 -14.14 -20.28 9.72
CA CYS A 73 -14.48 -20.78 8.39
C CYS A 73 -15.96 -21.13 8.35
N PHE A 74 -16.64 -20.68 7.30
CA PHE A 74 -18.06 -20.91 7.07
C PHE A 74 -18.25 -21.54 5.69
N GLN A 75 -19.12 -22.53 5.57
CA GLN A 75 -19.57 -23.05 4.29
C GLN A 75 -20.83 -22.31 3.87
N ILE A 76 -20.94 -21.98 2.59
CA ILE A 76 -22.12 -21.32 2.04
C ILE A 76 -22.72 -22.24 0.99
N LEU A 77 -24.00 -22.60 1.19
CA LEU A 77 -24.76 -23.37 0.21
C LEU A 77 -25.31 -22.42 -0.85
N SER A 78 -24.83 -22.58 -2.09
CA SER A 78 -25.35 -21.92 -3.27
C SER A 78 -26.19 -22.90 -4.07
N SER A 79 -27.44 -22.56 -4.37
CA SER A 79 -28.37 -23.37 -5.16
C SER A 79 -27.83 -23.72 -6.56
N SER A 80 -27.08 -22.79 -7.14
CA SER A 80 -26.50 -22.91 -8.49
C SER A 80 -25.33 -23.89 -8.61
N SER A 81 -24.74 -24.34 -7.50
CA SER A 81 -23.48 -25.10 -7.49
C SER A 81 -23.66 -26.47 -6.83
N GLN A 82 -24.45 -27.34 -7.45
CA GLN A 82 -24.80 -28.68 -6.92
C GLN A 82 -23.59 -29.60 -6.60
N LYS A 83 -22.33 -29.22 -6.90
CA LYS A 83 -21.16 -30.10 -6.71
C LYS A 83 -20.01 -29.57 -5.85
N LYS A 84 -20.00 -28.31 -5.39
CA LYS A 84 -18.89 -27.81 -4.56
C LYS A 84 -19.37 -26.90 -3.42
N LYS A 85 -19.28 -27.40 -2.19
CA LYS A 85 -19.38 -26.56 -0.99
C LYS A 85 -18.21 -25.58 -0.99
N SER A 86 -18.50 -24.29 -1.10
CA SER A 86 -17.48 -23.26 -1.04
C SER A 86 -17.35 -22.73 0.39
N ALA A 87 -16.11 -22.61 0.86
CA ALA A 87 -15.80 -22.12 2.19
C ALA A 87 -15.32 -20.66 2.14
N VAL A 88 -15.86 -19.82 3.02
CA VAL A 88 -15.40 -18.46 3.24
C VAL A 88 -14.73 -18.37 4.62
N GLN A 89 -13.65 -17.60 4.71
CA GLN A 89 -12.97 -17.36 5.99
C GLN A 89 -13.13 -15.91 6.42
N VAL A 90 -13.65 -15.72 7.63
CA VAL A 90 -13.79 -14.40 8.26
C VAL A 90 -12.75 -14.22 9.35
N ARG A 91 -12.32 -12.98 9.56
CA ARG A 91 -11.29 -12.63 10.56
C ARG A 91 -11.72 -11.38 11.31
N PHE A 92 -11.43 -11.32 12.61
CA PHE A 92 -11.76 -10.18 13.46
C PHE A 92 -11.01 -8.89 13.09
N LYS A 93 -9.80 -9.03 12.53
CA LYS A 93 -8.89 -7.96 12.05
C LYS A 93 -9.08 -6.57 12.67
N HIS A 94 -8.44 -6.38 13.82
CA HIS A 94 -7.88 -5.12 14.27
C HIS A 94 -6.35 -5.30 14.37
N ARG A 95 -5.59 -4.77 13.40
CA ARG A 95 -4.11 -4.83 13.40
C ARG A 95 -3.55 -3.59 14.08
N LYS A 96 -3.52 -3.55 15.41
CA LYS A 96 -2.52 -2.74 16.12
C LYS A 96 -1.26 -3.59 16.28
N HIS A 97 -0.11 -3.09 15.81
CA HIS A 97 1.23 -3.71 15.95
C HIS A 97 1.46 -5.09 15.30
N GLY A 98 0.69 -5.46 14.27
CA GLY A 98 0.93 -6.71 13.52
C GLY A 98 0.52 -8.01 14.23
N ILE A 99 0.07 -7.93 15.48
CA ILE A 99 -0.47 -9.08 16.23
C ILE A 99 -1.85 -9.45 15.67
N GLN A 100 -2.08 -10.75 15.47
CA GLN A 100 -3.39 -11.25 15.06
C GLN A 100 -4.28 -11.41 16.30
N GLN A 101 -5.37 -10.65 16.36
CA GLN A 101 -6.37 -10.79 17.42
C GLN A 101 -7.35 -11.91 17.09
N THR A 102 -7.71 -12.68 18.11
CA THR A 102 -8.80 -13.66 18.07
C THR A 102 -10.16 -12.96 18.22
N PHE A 103 -11.23 -13.64 17.82
CA PHE A 103 -12.58 -13.22 18.19
C PHE A 103 -12.72 -13.22 19.72
N PRO A 104 -13.39 -12.21 20.31
CA PRO A 104 -13.58 -12.10 21.75
C PRO A 104 -14.41 -13.27 22.29
N SER A 105 -14.30 -13.52 23.60
CA SER A 105 -15.15 -14.50 24.30
C SER A 105 -16.63 -14.15 24.17
N GLY A 106 -17.49 -15.15 24.03
CA GLY A 106 -18.93 -14.95 23.86
C GLY A 106 -19.36 -14.56 22.45
N SER A 107 -18.48 -14.72 21.45
CA SER A 107 -18.82 -14.52 20.03
C SER A 107 -19.64 -15.70 19.49
N ILE A 108 -20.81 -15.94 20.07
CA ILE A 108 -21.77 -16.99 19.67
C ILE A 108 -22.86 -16.31 18.87
N GLY A 109 -23.07 -16.73 17.61
CA GLY A 109 -24.00 -16.03 16.73
C GLY A 109 -23.97 -16.48 15.27
N SER A 110 -24.50 -15.67 14.36
CA SER A 110 -24.53 -16.00 12.93
C SER A 110 -24.09 -14.83 12.04
N LEU A 111 -23.62 -15.15 10.84
CA LEU A 111 -23.37 -14.17 9.79
C LEU A 111 -24.70 -13.74 9.15
N TYR A 112 -24.82 -12.45 8.85
CA TYR A 112 -25.98 -11.91 8.14
C TYR A 112 -25.56 -10.74 7.24
N TYR A 113 -26.37 -10.44 6.24
CA TYR A 113 -26.20 -9.25 5.43
C TYR A 113 -26.93 -8.06 6.05
N TYR A 114 -26.18 -7.03 6.41
CA TYR A 114 -26.73 -5.77 6.86
C TYR A 114 -27.04 -4.88 5.65
N ARG A 115 -28.32 -4.55 5.47
CA ARG A 115 -28.79 -3.53 4.53
C ARG A 115 -28.96 -2.20 5.29
N PRO A 116 -28.29 -1.13 4.87
CA PRO A 116 -28.41 0.17 5.52
C PRO A 116 -29.79 0.76 5.25
N ALA A 117 -30.38 1.42 6.25
CA ALA A 117 -31.61 2.19 6.06
C ALA A 117 -31.30 3.53 5.36
N PRO A 118 -32.25 4.09 4.58
CA PRO A 118 -32.13 5.44 4.05
C PRO A 118 -31.82 6.46 5.17
N PRO A 119 -31.01 7.51 4.90
CA PRO A 119 -30.54 7.98 3.59
C PRO A 119 -29.24 7.31 3.09
N MET A 120 -28.72 6.29 3.79
CA MET A 120 -27.49 5.63 3.38
C MET A 120 -27.69 4.86 2.06
N PRO A 121 -26.74 4.91 1.11
CA PRO A 121 -26.89 4.22 -0.15
C PRO A 121 -26.77 2.69 0.01
N ASP A 122 -27.36 1.96 -0.92
CA ASP A 122 -27.30 0.50 -1.04
C ASP A 122 -25.87 -0.08 -0.96
N ILE A 123 -24.88 0.61 -1.54
CA ILE A 123 -23.46 0.23 -1.48
C ILE A 123 -22.85 0.25 -0.07
N ALA A 124 -23.55 0.84 0.92
CA ALA A 124 -23.12 0.87 2.32
C ALA A 124 -23.45 -0.40 3.11
N GLY A 125 -24.10 -1.38 2.47
CA GLY A 125 -24.29 -2.70 3.07
C GLY A 125 -23.01 -3.48 3.29
N GLY A 126 -23.13 -4.56 4.04
CA GLY A 126 -21.99 -5.41 4.36
C GLY A 126 -22.37 -6.67 5.11
N LEU A 127 -21.46 -7.63 5.09
CA LEU A 127 -21.58 -8.85 5.89
C LEU A 127 -21.18 -8.54 7.33
N ARG A 128 -22.05 -8.84 8.29
CA ARG A 128 -21.82 -8.67 9.72
C ARG A 128 -21.97 -9.99 10.46
N PHE A 129 -21.53 -10.01 11.72
CA PHE A 129 -21.75 -11.12 12.64
C PHE A 129 -22.56 -10.61 13.82
N ARG A 130 -23.72 -11.21 14.08
CA ARG A 130 -24.59 -10.85 15.21
C ARG A 130 -24.49 -11.92 16.29
N SER A 131 -24.12 -11.50 17.48
CA SER A 131 -23.99 -12.34 18.68
C SER A 131 -25.36 -12.53 19.33
N MET A 132 -25.78 -13.79 19.48
CA MET A 132 -27.07 -14.21 20.00
C MET A 132 -27.01 -15.69 20.44
N PRO A 133 -27.73 -16.10 21.51
CA PRO A 133 -27.70 -17.48 22.01
C PRO A 133 -28.44 -18.48 21.12
N HIS A 134 -29.44 -18.04 20.36
CA HIS A 134 -30.20 -18.82 19.37
C HIS A 134 -30.78 -17.88 18.30
N ILE A 135 -31.21 -18.43 17.16
CA ILE A 135 -31.71 -17.63 16.02
C ILE A 135 -32.91 -16.75 16.39
N ASP A 136 -33.83 -17.24 17.23
CA ASP A 136 -35.03 -16.47 17.57
C ASP A 136 -34.73 -15.22 18.41
N ALA A 137 -33.51 -15.10 18.94
CA ALA A 137 -33.01 -13.90 19.64
C ALA A 137 -32.29 -12.94 18.68
N PHE A 138 -32.51 -13.02 17.36
CA PHE A 138 -31.83 -12.15 16.41
C PHE A 138 -32.13 -10.66 16.67
N LEU A 139 -33.38 -10.33 16.98
CA LEU A 139 -33.79 -8.94 17.25
C LEU A 139 -33.06 -8.37 18.48
N ASP A 140 -32.97 -9.16 19.56
CA ASP A 140 -32.30 -8.79 20.81
C ASP A 140 -30.76 -8.95 20.76
N GLY A 141 -30.26 -9.63 19.74
CA GLY A 141 -28.84 -9.86 19.51
C GLY A 141 -28.05 -8.57 19.28
N LYS A 142 -26.75 -8.63 19.53
CA LYS A 142 -25.84 -7.48 19.34
C LYS A 142 -24.82 -7.78 18.25
N ASP A 143 -24.58 -6.82 17.36
CA ASP A 143 -23.50 -6.94 16.40
C ASP A 143 -22.16 -7.12 17.13
N LEU A 144 -21.32 -8.02 16.63
CA LEU A 144 -19.94 -8.12 17.08
C LEU A 144 -19.24 -6.79 16.84
N LEU A 145 -18.55 -6.24 17.84
CA LEU A 145 -17.89 -4.95 17.75
C LEU A 145 -16.37 -5.10 17.62
N HIS A 146 -15.75 -4.18 16.89
CA HIS A 146 -14.31 -3.93 16.95
C HIS A 146 -13.93 -3.27 18.30
N PRO A 147 -12.63 -3.25 18.66
CA PRO A 147 -12.16 -2.58 19.88
C PRO A 147 -12.46 -1.07 19.94
N ASP A 148 -12.78 -0.45 18.80
CA ASP A 148 -13.21 0.94 18.68
C ASP A 148 -14.72 1.14 18.92
N GLY A 149 -15.45 0.05 19.21
CA GLY A 149 -16.91 0.05 19.41
C GLY A 149 -17.72 0.02 18.12
N SER A 150 -17.09 0.09 16.93
CA SER A 150 -17.80 0.01 15.66
C SER A 150 -18.19 -1.44 15.32
N PRO A 151 -19.33 -1.68 14.64
CA PRO A 151 -19.70 -3.02 14.21
C PRO A 151 -18.63 -3.66 13.30
N TRP A 152 -18.28 -4.90 13.59
CA TRP A 152 -17.45 -5.74 12.73
C TRP A 152 -18.20 -5.97 11.42
N GLN A 153 -17.57 -5.60 10.31
CA GLN A 153 -18.20 -5.74 9.00
C GLN A 153 -17.19 -5.99 7.86
N VAL A 154 -17.66 -6.72 6.85
CA VAL A 154 -17.03 -6.84 5.53
C VAL A 154 -17.87 -6.03 4.55
N PRO A 155 -17.41 -4.82 4.14
CA PRO A 155 -18.19 -3.94 3.27
C PRO A 155 -18.52 -4.55 1.91
N LEU A 156 -19.68 -4.22 1.35
CA LEU A 156 -20.16 -4.77 0.08
C LEU A 156 -19.16 -4.58 -1.07
N CYS A 157 -18.48 -3.44 -1.15
CA CYS A 157 -17.45 -3.19 -2.17
C CYS A 157 -16.28 -4.20 -2.13
N LYS A 158 -15.98 -4.76 -0.95
CA LYS A 158 -14.97 -5.82 -0.77
C LYS A 158 -15.53 -7.19 -1.17
N LEU A 159 -16.80 -7.45 -0.85
CA LEU A 159 -17.50 -8.66 -1.29
C LEU A 159 -17.61 -8.71 -2.82
N ALA A 160 -17.95 -7.60 -3.46
CA ALA A 160 -18.13 -7.48 -4.89
C ALA A 160 -16.84 -7.78 -5.68
N ARG A 161 -15.70 -7.23 -5.24
CA ARG A 161 -14.46 -7.18 -6.05
C ARG A 161 -13.48 -8.32 -5.84
N SER A 162 -13.63 -9.09 -4.78
CA SER A 162 -12.67 -10.13 -4.43
C SER A 162 -13.27 -11.50 -4.70
N SER A 163 -12.59 -12.29 -5.54
CA SER A 163 -12.98 -13.69 -5.85
C SER A 163 -13.07 -14.58 -4.61
N PHE A 164 -12.38 -14.22 -3.52
CA PHE A 164 -12.49 -14.91 -2.23
C PHE A 164 -13.89 -14.86 -1.63
N TRP A 165 -14.68 -13.82 -1.94
CA TRP A 165 -16.05 -13.64 -1.45
C TRP A 165 -17.09 -14.04 -2.49
N GLU A 166 -16.70 -14.73 -3.56
CA GLU A 166 -17.63 -15.24 -4.58
C GLU A 166 -18.80 -16.03 -3.96
N PRO A 167 -18.59 -16.94 -2.97
CA PRO A 167 -19.70 -17.70 -2.41
C PRO A 167 -20.73 -16.83 -1.68
N VAL A 168 -20.25 -15.81 -0.96
CA VAL A 168 -21.13 -14.82 -0.31
C VAL A 168 -21.87 -14.01 -1.36
N ARG A 169 -21.17 -13.53 -2.40
CA ARG A 169 -21.75 -12.72 -3.47
C ARG A 169 -22.84 -13.47 -4.23
N SER A 170 -22.59 -14.74 -4.57
CA SER A 170 -23.57 -15.61 -5.23
C SER A 170 -24.79 -15.83 -4.35
N LYS A 171 -24.60 -16.02 -3.03
CA LYS A 171 -25.71 -16.13 -2.08
C LYS A 171 -26.52 -14.84 -1.94
N LEU A 172 -25.86 -13.68 -1.92
CA LEU A 172 -26.54 -12.37 -1.88
C LEU A 172 -27.41 -12.12 -3.11
N LEU A 173 -26.97 -12.57 -4.29
CA LEU A 173 -27.74 -12.49 -5.54
C LEU A 173 -28.91 -13.48 -5.56
N GLU A 174 -28.67 -14.73 -5.15
CA GLU A 174 -29.70 -15.77 -5.03
C GLU A 174 -30.86 -15.32 -4.14
N GLU A 175 -30.55 -14.71 -2.99
CA GLU A 175 -31.55 -14.25 -2.02
C GLU A 175 -32.12 -12.87 -2.35
N SER A 176 -31.74 -12.27 -3.48
CA SER A 176 -32.12 -10.90 -3.86
C SER A 176 -31.83 -9.87 -2.76
N LEU A 177 -30.75 -10.08 -2.01
CA LEU A 177 -30.33 -9.17 -0.94
C LEU A 177 -29.61 -7.94 -1.48
N VAL A 178 -28.99 -8.07 -2.65
CA VAL A 178 -28.27 -7.02 -3.37
C VAL A 178 -28.63 -7.07 -4.85
N ASP A 179 -28.89 -5.90 -5.43
CA ASP A 179 -29.13 -5.76 -6.86
C ASP A 179 -27.86 -6.03 -7.69
N SER A 180 -28.01 -6.72 -8.82
CA SER A 180 -26.88 -7.13 -9.67
C SER A 180 -26.15 -5.93 -10.29
N THR A 181 -26.85 -4.84 -10.58
CA THR A 181 -26.26 -3.60 -11.11
C THR A 181 -25.37 -2.92 -10.07
N VAL A 182 -25.73 -2.98 -8.79
CA VAL A 182 -24.91 -2.43 -7.69
C VAL A 182 -23.57 -3.15 -7.60
N LEU A 183 -23.58 -4.48 -7.74
CA LEU A 183 -22.34 -5.28 -7.77
C LEU A 183 -21.50 -4.97 -9.01
N ALA A 184 -22.14 -4.84 -10.18
CA ALA A 184 -21.45 -4.49 -11.43
C ALA A 184 -20.76 -3.12 -11.33
N ASP A 185 -21.45 -2.11 -10.80
CA ASP A 185 -20.89 -0.78 -10.54
C ASP A 185 -19.66 -0.88 -9.63
N LEU A 186 -19.80 -1.54 -8.48
CA LEU A 186 -18.71 -1.72 -7.51
C LEU A 186 -17.50 -2.46 -8.11
N ILE A 187 -17.73 -3.42 -9.00
CA ILE A 187 -16.67 -4.13 -9.74
C ILE A 187 -15.95 -3.17 -10.69
N GLY A 188 -16.68 -2.31 -11.39
CA GLY A 188 -16.16 -1.32 -12.33
C GLY A 188 -15.37 -0.18 -11.69
N LEU A 189 -15.55 0.08 -10.39
CA LEU A 189 -14.84 1.16 -9.70
C LEU A 189 -13.31 0.94 -9.66
N LYS A 190 -12.58 1.96 -10.09
CA LYS A 190 -11.10 2.02 -10.04
C LYS A 190 -10.61 2.38 -8.64
N MET A 191 -10.68 1.45 -7.69
CA MET A 191 -10.13 1.66 -6.33
C MET A 191 -9.14 0.58 -5.90
N SER A 192 -8.27 0.92 -4.94
CA SER A 192 -7.43 -0.06 -4.26
C SER A 192 -8.20 -0.75 -3.14
N ILE A 193 -8.20 -2.09 -3.10
CA ILE A 193 -8.76 -2.88 -1.97
C ILE A 193 -7.78 -2.89 -0.79
N LYS A 194 -6.59 -2.30 -0.95
CA LYS A 194 -5.58 -2.20 0.11
C LYS A 194 -5.88 -0.98 0.97
N GLY A 195 -6.79 -1.13 1.92
CA GLY A 195 -7.18 -0.08 2.87
C GLY A 195 -8.01 -0.67 4.00
N GLY A 196 -8.08 0.04 5.13
CA GLY A 196 -8.95 -0.32 6.25
C GLY A 196 -10.43 -0.32 5.87
N HIS A 197 -11.28 -0.83 6.76
CA HIS A 197 -12.71 -1.10 6.53
C HIS A 197 -13.61 0.15 6.51
N ARG A 198 -13.06 1.36 6.58
CA ARG A 198 -13.83 2.59 6.81
C ARG A 198 -14.00 3.38 5.51
N TYR A 199 -15.00 2.99 4.74
CA TYR A 199 -15.52 3.77 3.61
C TYR A 199 -16.47 4.85 4.11
N LEU A 200 -16.47 5.99 3.42
CA LEU A 200 -17.44 7.07 3.62
C LEU A 200 -18.32 7.17 2.39
N TYR A 201 -19.63 7.17 2.62
CA TYR A 201 -20.66 7.17 1.59
C TYR A 201 -21.27 8.55 1.38
N SER A 202 -21.02 9.46 2.32
CA SER A 202 -21.31 10.89 2.23
C SER A 202 -20.19 11.68 2.93
N LEU A 203 -20.12 12.98 2.67
CA LEU A 203 -19.14 13.86 3.33
C LEU A 203 -19.49 14.15 4.79
N ASP A 204 -20.78 14.27 5.09
CA ASP A 204 -21.31 14.53 6.42
C ASP A 204 -21.31 13.29 7.34
N GLN A 205 -20.97 12.11 6.81
CA GLN A 205 -20.88 10.87 7.58
C GLN A 205 -19.84 10.99 8.71
N PRO A 206 -20.26 10.84 9.99
CA PRO A 206 -19.34 10.87 11.12
C PRO A 206 -18.31 9.73 11.07
N PHE A 207 -17.08 10.02 11.45
CA PHE A 207 -16.04 9.02 11.65
C PHE A 207 -15.10 9.38 12.80
N GLU A 208 -14.49 8.36 13.39
CA GLU A 208 -13.44 8.54 14.40
C GLU A 208 -12.10 8.86 13.73
N LEU A 209 -11.44 9.87 14.28
CA LEU A 209 -10.09 10.30 13.97
C LEU A 209 -9.22 10.12 15.23
N ASP A 210 -8.18 9.31 15.09
CA ASP A 210 -7.16 9.09 16.11
C ASP A 210 -6.05 10.13 15.93
N MET A 211 -5.92 11.04 16.89
CA MET A 211 -4.97 12.15 16.82
C MET A 211 -3.53 11.67 16.94
N SER A 212 -3.29 10.47 17.50
CA SER A 212 -1.95 9.87 17.62
C SER A 212 -1.37 9.39 16.28
N ALA A 213 -2.21 9.22 15.25
CA ALA A 213 -1.76 8.75 13.95
C ALA A 213 -1.08 9.83 13.11
N GLY A 214 -1.37 11.11 13.36
CA GLY A 214 -0.92 12.29 12.59
C GLY A 214 -1.47 12.37 11.15
N THR A 215 -1.70 11.23 10.53
CA THR A 215 -2.31 11.05 9.21
C THR A 215 -3.57 10.22 9.32
N PHE A 216 -4.54 10.50 8.46
CA PHE A 216 -5.63 9.56 8.21
C PHE A 216 -5.78 9.28 6.72
N CYS A 217 -6.24 8.07 6.42
CA CYS A 217 -6.56 7.62 5.07
C CYS A 217 -8.04 7.25 5.04
N LYS A 218 -8.82 7.93 4.19
CA LYS A 218 -10.24 7.65 3.99
C LYS A 218 -10.50 7.34 2.53
N THR A 219 -11.57 6.60 2.29
CA THR A 219 -12.04 6.27 0.94
C THR A 219 -13.48 6.73 0.81
N LEU A 220 -13.71 7.73 -0.04
CA LEU A 220 -15.04 8.14 -0.44
C LEU A 220 -15.52 7.19 -1.53
N ILE A 221 -16.75 6.70 -1.44
CA ILE A 221 -17.30 5.75 -2.40
C ILE A 221 -18.76 6.08 -2.72
N SER A 222 -19.06 6.18 -4.00
CA SER A 222 -20.41 6.17 -4.58
C SER A 222 -20.49 5.08 -5.66
N ARG A 223 -21.65 4.93 -6.31
CA ARG A 223 -21.80 3.98 -7.44
C ARG A 223 -20.90 4.32 -8.63
N SER A 224 -20.56 5.59 -8.83
CA SER A 224 -19.81 6.05 -10.01
C SER A 224 -18.37 6.48 -9.73
N ILE A 225 -17.99 6.62 -8.45
CA ILE A 225 -16.65 7.06 -8.08
C ILE A 225 -16.17 6.41 -6.79
N ALA A 226 -14.86 6.15 -6.74
CA ALA A 226 -14.20 5.79 -5.51
C ALA A 226 -12.83 6.44 -5.46
N CYS A 227 -12.59 7.22 -4.42
CA CYS A 227 -11.36 7.96 -4.25
C CYS A 227 -10.78 7.70 -2.87
N GLN A 228 -9.56 7.18 -2.83
CA GLN A 228 -8.78 7.09 -1.61
C GLN A 228 -7.85 8.28 -1.53
N PHE A 229 -7.92 9.00 -0.43
CA PHE A 229 -7.00 10.11 -0.16
C PHE A 229 -6.37 9.94 1.22
N VAL A 230 -5.12 10.34 1.32
CA VAL A 230 -4.39 10.45 2.57
C VAL A 230 -4.34 11.93 2.90
N TRP A 231 -4.82 12.27 4.10
CA TRP A 231 -4.73 13.60 4.63
C TRP A 231 -3.86 13.55 5.88
N ASP A 232 -2.71 14.20 5.78
CA ASP A 232 -1.87 14.44 6.92
C ASP A 232 -2.35 15.71 7.62
N VAL A 233 -2.87 15.53 8.83
CA VAL A 233 -3.34 16.63 9.68
C VAL A 233 -2.13 17.38 10.26
N THR A 234 -0.97 16.71 10.29
CA THR A 234 0.31 17.22 10.80
C THR A 234 1.21 17.85 9.72
N ASP A 235 1.25 17.35 8.48
CA ASP A 235 2.23 17.73 7.43
C ASP A 235 2.14 19.17 6.93
N ILE A 236 1.00 19.84 7.09
CA ILE A 236 0.82 21.16 6.44
C ILE A 236 1.62 22.28 7.14
N SER A 237 2.36 21.99 8.23
CA SER A 237 3.11 22.98 9.02
C SER A 237 4.63 22.74 9.06
N PHE A 238 5.18 21.67 8.47
CA PHE A 238 6.60 21.30 8.68
C PHE A 238 7.53 21.50 7.47
N ILE A 239 7.10 22.19 6.41
CA ILE A 239 7.97 22.43 5.25
C ILE A 239 9.19 23.32 5.61
N THR A 240 9.16 24.06 6.73
CA THR A 240 10.20 25.04 7.07
C THR A 240 11.08 24.71 8.28
N VAL A 241 10.84 23.63 9.04
CA VAL A 241 11.77 23.20 10.10
C VAL A 241 12.29 21.82 9.76
N GLY A 242 13.61 21.71 9.66
CA GLY A 242 14.36 20.62 9.04
C GLY A 242 13.77 19.22 9.22
N GLU A 243 13.81 18.48 8.10
CA GLU A 243 13.61 17.03 7.94
C GLU A 243 13.05 16.29 9.16
N ARG A 244 11.76 16.49 9.44
CA ARG A 244 11.08 15.57 10.35
C ARG A 244 11.14 14.17 9.73
N GLN A 245 11.75 13.22 10.43
CA GLN A 245 11.71 11.84 10.00
C GLN A 245 10.24 11.38 10.06
N ARG A 246 9.79 10.62 9.05
CA ARG A 246 8.41 10.06 9.00
C ARG A 246 7.99 9.23 10.22
N ASN A 247 8.89 9.01 11.17
CA ASN A 247 8.71 8.20 12.36
C ASN A 247 8.51 9.02 13.64
N ASP A 248 8.58 10.36 13.56
CA ASP A 248 8.31 11.15 14.75
C ASP A 248 6.87 10.94 15.22
N PRO A 249 6.65 10.72 16.52
CA PRO A 249 5.32 10.53 17.06
C PRO A 249 4.45 11.77 16.79
N SER A 250 3.15 11.54 16.58
CA SER A 250 2.20 12.65 16.53
C SER A 250 2.28 13.44 17.83
N PRO A 251 2.32 14.78 17.79
CA PRO A 251 2.37 15.59 19.00
C PRO A 251 1.11 15.45 19.86
N TYR A 252 0.01 14.96 19.28
CA TYR A 252 -1.28 14.82 19.96
C TYR A 252 -1.64 13.36 20.16
N THR A 253 -2.27 13.05 21.29
CA THR A 253 -3.04 11.83 21.50
C THR A 253 -4.53 12.15 21.60
N GLY A 254 -5.33 11.13 21.88
CA GLY A 254 -6.78 11.28 21.97
C GLY A 254 -7.49 10.90 20.69
N ARG A 255 -8.83 10.89 20.78
CA ARG A 255 -9.72 10.40 19.74
C ARG A 255 -10.89 11.34 19.67
N ILE A 256 -11.21 11.77 18.46
CA ILE A 256 -12.32 12.68 18.20
C ILE A 256 -13.24 12.07 17.16
N ARG A 257 -14.54 12.33 17.29
CA ARG A 257 -15.51 12.07 16.24
C ARG A 257 -15.62 13.31 15.39
N VAL A 258 -15.48 13.16 14.08
CA VAL A 258 -15.47 14.27 13.12
C VAL A 258 -16.34 13.94 11.91
N ARG A 259 -16.64 14.94 11.09
CA ARG A 259 -17.18 14.78 9.72
C ARG A 259 -16.48 15.72 8.75
N PHE A 260 -16.65 15.49 7.46
CA PHE A 260 -16.20 16.46 6.47
C PHE A 260 -17.27 17.51 6.19
N GLU A 261 -16.82 18.72 5.86
CA GLU A 261 -17.66 19.78 5.31
C GLU A 261 -16.96 20.40 4.11
N LEU A 262 -17.75 20.90 3.16
CA LEU A 262 -17.24 21.73 2.08
C LEU A 262 -17.27 23.18 2.52
N LYS A 263 -16.17 23.89 2.28
CA LYS A 263 -16.09 25.34 2.45
C LYS A 263 -15.40 25.99 1.27
N THR A 264 -15.86 27.17 0.91
CA THR A 264 -15.15 28.07 0.01
C THR A 264 -14.14 28.85 0.86
N LEU A 265 -12.86 28.72 0.54
CA LEU A 265 -11.80 29.52 1.16
C LEU A 265 -11.84 30.97 0.63
N PRO A 266 -11.18 31.94 1.30
CA PRO A 266 -11.22 33.35 0.90
C PRO A 266 -10.75 33.62 -0.54
N ASP A 267 -9.93 32.75 -1.11
CA ASP A 267 -9.46 32.77 -2.50
C ASP A 267 -10.48 32.17 -3.49
N SER A 268 -11.72 31.93 -3.05
CA SER A 268 -12.77 31.25 -3.81
C SER A 268 -12.48 29.78 -4.17
N THR A 269 -11.48 29.16 -3.54
CA THR A 269 -11.15 27.75 -3.78
C THR A 269 -12.05 26.85 -2.92
N PRO A 270 -12.80 25.89 -3.50
CA PRO A 270 -13.54 24.92 -2.73
C PRO A 270 -12.56 23.96 -2.05
N ALA A 271 -12.73 23.79 -0.74
CA ALA A 271 -11.89 22.95 0.08
C ALA A 271 -12.74 22.04 0.99
N LEU A 272 -12.20 20.86 1.26
CA LEU A 272 -12.72 20.00 2.31
C LEU A 272 -12.17 20.49 3.65
N VAL A 273 -13.00 20.61 4.67
CA VAL A 273 -12.61 20.90 6.06
C VAL A 273 -13.13 19.81 6.99
N VAL A 274 -12.62 19.75 8.22
CA VAL A 274 -12.99 18.74 9.22
C VAL A 274 -13.72 19.43 10.37
N ARG A 275 -14.99 19.07 10.62
CA ARG A 275 -15.74 19.52 11.80
C ARG A 275 -15.63 18.51 12.93
N VAL A 276 -15.33 18.99 14.13
CA VAL A 276 -15.33 18.20 15.35
C VAL A 276 -16.77 18.04 15.84
N LEU A 277 -17.20 16.80 16.02
CA LEU A 277 -18.53 16.47 16.53
C LEU A 277 -18.48 16.12 18.01
N ASP A 278 -17.44 15.41 18.44
CA ASP A 278 -17.31 14.92 19.81
C ASP A 278 -15.84 14.61 20.16
N VAL A 279 -15.49 14.67 21.44
CA VAL A 279 -14.18 14.29 21.98
C VAL A 279 -14.34 12.97 22.74
N LEU A 280 -13.97 11.87 22.08
CA LEU A 280 -14.18 10.50 22.59
C LEU A 280 -13.17 10.12 23.67
N THR A 281 -11.94 10.61 23.53
CA THR A 281 -10.93 10.57 24.59
C THR A 281 -10.17 11.89 24.59
N PRO A 282 -9.77 12.42 25.76
CA PRO A 282 -9.07 13.70 25.86
C PRO A 282 -7.93 13.82 24.84
N VAL A 283 -7.89 14.96 24.16
CA VAL A 283 -6.78 15.30 23.26
C VAL A 283 -5.71 15.99 24.09
N GLU A 284 -4.54 15.37 24.17
CA GLU A 284 -3.39 15.85 24.93
C GLU A 284 -2.21 16.07 24.00
N CYS A 285 -1.49 17.18 24.18
CA CYS A 285 -0.25 17.45 23.46
C CYS A 285 0.94 16.94 24.29
N HIS A 286 1.64 15.90 23.82
CA HIS A 286 2.84 15.38 24.50
C HIS A 286 4.12 16.16 24.15
N GLN A 287 4.03 17.07 23.19
CA GLN A 287 5.15 17.91 22.76
C GLN A 287 4.70 19.37 22.84
N PRO A 288 4.79 20.02 24.01
CA PRO A 288 4.25 21.37 24.22
C PRO A 288 4.79 22.41 23.22
N ASN A 289 6.01 22.22 22.73
CA ASN A 289 6.63 23.03 21.68
C ASN A 289 5.96 22.89 20.30
N LEU A 290 5.06 21.92 20.14
CA LEU A 290 4.29 21.62 18.93
C LEU A 290 2.76 21.79 19.14
N ASP A 291 2.34 22.57 20.13
CA ASP A 291 0.92 22.86 20.40
C ASP A 291 0.33 23.91 19.43
N TRP A 292 0.45 23.67 18.12
CA TRP A 292 0.01 24.57 17.05
C TRP A 292 -1.35 24.19 16.42
N ILE A 293 -1.98 23.11 16.88
CA ILE A 293 -3.36 22.75 16.55
C ILE A 293 -4.24 23.26 17.68
N LYS A 294 -5.28 24.04 17.35
CA LYS A 294 -6.26 24.46 18.35
C LYS A 294 -6.86 23.21 18.97
N ARG A 295 -6.89 23.12 20.29
CA ARG A 295 -7.48 21.98 21.01
C ARG A 295 -8.87 21.68 20.42
N PRO A 296 -9.14 20.46 19.94
CA PRO A 296 -10.40 20.15 19.28
C PRO A 296 -11.60 20.36 20.21
N THR A 297 -12.51 21.26 19.81
CA THR A 297 -13.74 21.57 20.55
C THR A 297 -14.95 21.08 19.74
N PRO A 298 -15.90 20.32 20.33
CA PRO A 298 -17.13 19.92 19.65
C PRO A 298 -17.87 21.13 19.05
N GLY A 299 -18.30 21.01 17.80
CA GLY A 299 -18.94 22.07 17.04
C GLY A 299 -17.98 22.94 16.22
N GLU A 300 -16.69 22.99 16.56
CA GLU A 300 -15.71 23.80 15.83
C GLU A 300 -15.08 23.06 14.64
N LEU A 301 -14.46 23.82 13.72
CA LEU A 301 -13.59 23.25 12.70
C LEU A 301 -12.23 22.94 13.31
N LEU A 302 -11.68 21.78 12.95
CA LEU A 302 -10.31 21.45 13.30
C LEU A 302 -9.38 22.48 12.68
N SER A 303 -8.68 23.24 13.52
CA SER A 303 -7.98 24.45 13.12
C SER A 303 -6.53 24.43 13.59
N ARG A 304 -5.68 25.17 12.89
CA ARG A 304 -4.24 25.30 13.13
C ARG A 304 -3.82 26.76 13.05
N ILE A 305 -2.70 27.10 13.66
CA ILE A 305 -2.14 28.46 13.57
C ILE A 305 -1.83 28.83 12.11
N ARG A 306 -2.14 30.06 11.70
CA ARG A 306 -1.93 30.61 10.34
C ARG A 306 -0.45 30.76 10.00
N LYS A 307 0.32 31.40 10.91
CA LYS A 307 1.75 31.67 10.80
C LYS A 307 2.41 31.27 12.12
N ARG A 308 3.55 30.59 12.08
CA ARG A 308 4.26 30.24 13.31
C ARG A 308 4.77 31.54 13.95
N THR A 309 4.23 31.86 15.12
CA THR A 309 4.65 32.99 15.95
C THR A 309 5.45 32.45 17.15
N ASN A 310 6.41 33.23 17.66
CA ASN A 310 7.07 32.93 18.93
C ASN A 310 6.18 33.25 20.16
N VAL A 311 4.95 33.67 19.91
CA VAL A 311 3.96 34.01 20.93
C VAL A 311 3.48 32.71 21.60
N PRO A 312 3.54 32.60 22.95
CA PRO A 312 2.98 31.46 23.67
C PRO A 312 1.51 31.22 23.29
N LEU A 313 1.08 29.96 23.22
CA LEU A 313 -0.28 29.59 22.80
C LEU A 313 -1.37 30.30 23.61
N ALA A 314 -1.12 30.54 24.91
CA ALA A 314 -2.03 31.25 25.81
C ALA A 314 -2.34 32.70 25.38
N ASN A 315 -1.53 33.28 24.50
CA ASN A 315 -1.65 34.65 24.02
C ASN A 315 -2.13 34.73 22.56
N LEU A 316 -2.45 33.61 21.90
CA LEU A 316 -3.01 33.62 20.55
C LEU A 316 -4.50 33.91 20.59
N SER A 317 -4.93 34.79 19.69
CA SER A 317 -6.34 35.08 19.43
C SER A 317 -6.97 34.00 18.55
N ASP A 318 -8.30 33.90 18.53
CA ASP A 318 -9.00 32.99 17.60
C ASP A 318 -8.71 33.32 16.13
N ASP A 319 -8.38 34.58 15.82
CA ASP A 319 -8.02 35.02 14.46
C ASP A 319 -6.67 34.49 13.98
N ASP A 320 -5.80 34.05 14.91
CA ASP A 320 -4.53 33.42 14.58
C ASP A 320 -4.69 31.99 14.05
N PHE A 321 -5.88 31.40 14.19
CA PHE A 321 -6.18 30.08 13.69
C PHE A 321 -6.85 30.12 12.31
N ARG A 322 -6.66 29.04 11.55
CA ARG A 322 -7.40 28.75 10.32
C ARG A 322 -7.80 27.28 10.27
N PRO A 323 -8.94 26.95 9.64
CA PRO A 323 -9.33 25.56 9.44
C PRO A 323 -8.25 24.79 8.69
N ILE A 324 -8.05 23.53 9.08
CA ILE A 324 -7.26 22.58 8.30
C ILE A 324 -8.10 22.23 7.06
N SER A 325 -7.59 22.58 5.89
CA SER A 325 -8.29 22.45 4.62
C SER A 325 -7.54 21.54 3.63
N TYR A 326 -8.31 20.77 2.85
CA TYR A 326 -7.84 19.98 1.71
C TYR A 326 -8.33 20.65 0.44
N ASP A 327 -7.41 21.36 -0.21
CA ASP A 327 -7.65 22.07 -1.46
C ASP A 327 -8.02 21.09 -2.60
N LEU A 328 -9.23 21.23 -3.14
CA LEU A 328 -9.75 20.34 -4.18
C LEU A 328 -9.20 20.66 -5.59
N GLN A 329 -8.58 21.81 -5.80
CA GLN A 329 -7.95 22.16 -7.08
C GLN A 329 -6.53 21.61 -7.17
N ASN A 330 -5.75 21.82 -6.11
CA ASN A 330 -4.31 21.60 -6.15
C ASN A 330 -3.88 20.20 -5.69
N ARG A 331 -4.76 19.44 -5.04
CA ARG A 331 -4.44 18.09 -4.58
C ARG A 331 -4.78 17.02 -5.61
N LYS A 332 -3.95 15.97 -5.66
CA LYS A 332 -4.06 14.84 -6.60
C LYS A 332 -5.45 14.20 -6.68
N CYS A 333 -6.16 14.11 -5.55
CA CYS A 333 -7.49 13.50 -5.45
C CYS A 333 -8.64 14.53 -5.48
N GLY A 334 -8.33 15.82 -5.60
CA GLY A 334 -9.30 16.88 -5.44
C GLY A 334 -10.42 16.86 -6.48
N LYS A 335 -10.11 16.58 -7.75
CA LYS A 335 -11.14 16.41 -8.81
C LYS A 335 -12.13 15.28 -8.52
N ASP A 336 -11.64 14.16 -7.99
CA ASP A 336 -12.50 13.04 -7.65
C ASP A 336 -13.35 13.36 -6.42
N ILE A 337 -12.79 14.00 -5.39
CA ILE A 337 -13.54 14.43 -4.21
C ILE A 337 -14.61 15.46 -4.60
N ALA A 338 -14.29 16.42 -5.48
CA ALA A 338 -15.26 17.38 -6.00
C ALA A 338 -16.39 16.68 -6.75
N LYS A 339 -16.07 15.73 -7.65
CA LYS A 339 -17.07 14.90 -8.35
C LYS A 339 -17.93 14.10 -7.38
N PHE A 340 -17.35 13.51 -6.34
CA PHE A 340 -18.08 12.80 -5.28
C PHE A 340 -19.05 13.73 -4.54
N ALA A 341 -18.64 14.98 -4.31
CA ALA A 341 -19.43 15.98 -3.63
C ALA A 341 -20.43 16.72 -4.54
N GLY A 342 -20.54 16.35 -5.83
CA GLY A 342 -21.40 17.03 -6.79
C GLY A 342 -20.93 18.44 -7.18
N ILE A 343 -19.66 18.78 -6.94
CA ILE A 343 -19.08 20.07 -7.32
C ILE A 343 -18.52 19.99 -8.74
N THR A 344 -19.02 20.85 -9.62
CA THR A 344 -18.42 21.09 -10.94
C THR A 344 -17.25 22.05 -10.78
N MET A 345 -16.03 21.53 -10.89
CA MET A 345 -14.83 22.38 -10.86
C MET A 345 -14.71 23.16 -12.18
N PRO A 346 -14.41 24.47 -12.15
CA PRO A 346 -14.13 25.21 -13.36
C PRO A 346 -12.98 24.52 -14.11
N ARG A 347 -13.15 24.32 -15.43
CA ARG A 347 -12.07 23.78 -16.25
C ARG A 347 -10.92 24.77 -16.15
N SER A 348 -9.78 24.35 -15.62
CA SER A 348 -8.55 25.13 -15.68
C SER A 348 -8.27 25.37 -17.17
N LEU A 349 -8.60 26.56 -17.67
CA LEU A 349 -8.15 27.01 -18.97
C LEU A 349 -6.63 27.03 -18.85
N GLY A 350 -5.97 26.06 -19.47
CA GLY A 350 -4.53 25.84 -19.35
C GLY A 350 -3.69 26.89 -20.06
N LEU A 351 -4.10 28.17 -20.01
CA LEU A 351 -3.35 29.29 -20.52
C LEU A 351 -2.71 30.01 -19.33
N PRO A 352 -1.36 30.12 -19.26
CA PRO A 352 -0.73 31.07 -18.36
C PRO A 352 -1.21 32.48 -18.75
N GLY A 353 -1.70 33.23 -17.77
CA GLY A 353 -2.46 34.46 -18.00
C GLY A 353 -1.69 35.53 -18.76
N ILE A 354 -2.20 35.88 -19.94
CA ILE A 354 -2.24 37.28 -20.38
C ILE A 354 -3.61 37.80 -19.92
N LEU A 355 -3.60 38.64 -18.88
CA LEU A 355 -4.77 39.35 -18.40
C LEU A 355 -5.09 40.48 -19.40
N LEU A 356 -5.89 40.18 -20.43
CA LEU A 356 -6.54 41.23 -21.22
C LEU A 356 -7.82 41.64 -20.49
N HIS A 357 -7.79 42.83 -19.90
CA HIS A 357 -8.95 43.49 -19.34
C HIS A 357 -9.87 43.88 -20.51
N CYS A 358 -10.84 43.03 -20.84
CA CYS A 358 -11.88 43.38 -21.81
C CYS A 358 -13.12 43.82 -21.03
N GLN A 359 -13.38 45.13 -21.04
CA GLN A 359 -14.65 45.69 -20.59
C GLN A 359 -15.74 45.13 -21.51
N THR A 360 -16.69 44.40 -20.93
CA THR A 360 -17.86 43.92 -21.65
C THR A 360 -18.93 45.00 -21.65
N THR A 361 -19.05 45.70 -22.78
CA THR A 361 -20.21 46.54 -23.07
C THR A 361 -21.42 45.63 -23.27
N THR A 362 -22.44 45.82 -22.44
CA THR A 362 -23.71 45.10 -22.53
C THR A 362 -24.45 45.51 -23.81
N VAL A 363 -24.52 44.62 -24.80
CA VAL A 363 -25.44 44.78 -25.94
C VAL A 363 -26.74 44.04 -25.59
N VAL A 364 -27.77 44.82 -25.30
CA VAL A 364 -29.15 44.35 -25.10
C VAL A 364 -29.71 43.92 -26.45
N TRP A 365 -29.99 42.64 -26.62
CA TRP A 365 -30.86 42.15 -27.71
C TRP A 365 -32.29 42.10 -27.19
N GLN A 366 -33.14 43.00 -27.69
CA GLN A 366 -34.60 42.90 -27.56
C GLN A 366 -35.10 41.78 -28.46
N ALA A 367 -35.66 40.73 -27.85
CA ALA A 367 -36.45 39.72 -28.57
C ALA A 367 -37.92 40.16 -28.57
N THR A 368 -38.45 40.49 -29.74
CA THR A 368 -39.86 40.80 -29.98
C THR A 368 -40.70 39.53 -29.85
N ALA A 369 -41.67 39.56 -28.95
CA ALA A 369 -42.63 38.47 -28.72
C ALA A 369 -43.73 38.47 -29.79
N CYS A 370 -43.91 37.35 -30.48
CA CYS A 370 -45.11 37.04 -31.25
C CYS A 370 -46.04 36.13 -30.42
N ARG A 371 -47.33 36.51 -30.36
CA ARG A 371 -48.42 35.82 -29.66
C ARG A 371 -48.69 34.41 -30.24
N PRO A 372 -49.20 33.46 -29.44
CA PRO A 372 -49.87 32.28 -29.97
C PRO A 372 -51.38 32.50 -30.08
N MET A 373 -51.95 32.07 -31.20
CA MET A 373 -53.39 31.84 -31.38
C MET A 373 -53.63 30.34 -31.60
N SER A 374 -54.81 29.91 -31.21
CA SER A 374 -55.26 28.58 -30.80
C SER A 374 -55.67 27.59 -31.89
N ARG A 375 -55.62 26.27 -31.53
CA ARG A 375 -56.44 25.10 -31.97
C ARG A 375 -56.35 24.70 -33.47
N ALA A 376 -56.59 23.48 -33.94
CA ALA A 376 -56.60 22.09 -33.50
C ALA A 376 -57.03 21.25 -34.74
N LEU A 377 -56.65 19.95 -34.78
CA LEU A 377 -57.19 18.83 -35.58
C LEU A 377 -56.69 18.60 -37.02
N GLY A 378 -56.30 17.33 -37.28
CA GLY A 378 -56.43 16.66 -38.59
C GLY A 378 -55.15 16.04 -39.20
N LEU A 379 -54.86 14.77 -38.87
CA LEU A 379 -54.03 13.83 -39.67
C LEU A 379 -54.74 13.45 -41.00
N PRO A 380 -54.15 12.66 -41.95
CA PRO A 380 -52.77 12.16 -42.11
C PRO A 380 -52.19 12.28 -43.56
N GLY A 381 -50.89 12.02 -43.76
CA GLY A 381 -50.38 11.61 -45.08
C GLY A 381 -48.90 11.88 -45.42
N ILE A 382 -48.06 10.85 -45.22
CA ILE A 382 -47.03 10.29 -46.14
C ILE A 382 -45.92 11.19 -46.75
N LEU A 383 -44.72 10.57 -46.88
CA LEU A 383 -43.52 10.91 -47.68
C LEU A 383 -42.46 11.84 -47.05
N LEU A 384 -41.57 11.25 -46.25
CA LEU A 384 -40.24 11.81 -45.98
C LEU A 384 -39.26 11.39 -47.08
N ARG A 385 -39.00 12.32 -48.01
CA ARG A 385 -37.90 12.29 -48.96
C ARG A 385 -36.65 12.83 -48.24
N CYS A 386 -35.66 11.97 -48.00
CA CYS A 386 -34.39 12.36 -47.41
C CYS A 386 -33.53 13.05 -48.48
N GLN A 387 -33.34 14.37 -48.37
CA GLN A 387 -32.28 15.09 -49.09
C GLN A 387 -31.13 15.35 -48.12
N THR A 388 -30.05 14.59 -48.28
CA THR A 388 -28.75 14.85 -47.68
C THR A 388 -28.08 16.01 -48.41
N THR A 389 -27.97 17.16 -47.75
CA THR A 389 -27.09 18.25 -48.21
C THR A 389 -25.72 18.06 -47.58
N THR A 390 -24.77 17.64 -48.41
CA THR A 390 -23.35 17.50 -48.09
C THR A 390 -22.72 18.89 -48.00
N VAL A 391 -22.31 19.32 -46.80
CA VAL A 391 -21.44 20.49 -46.65
C VAL A 391 -19.98 20.03 -46.71
N VAL A 392 -19.34 20.34 -47.83
CA VAL A 392 -17.91 20.16 -48.06
C VAL A 392 -17.15 21.23 -47.28
N TRP A 393 -16.34 20.82 -46.29
CA TRP A 393 -15.33 21.69 -45.70
C TRP A 393 -14.03 21.55 -46.49
N GLN A 394 -13.70 22.58 -47.27
CA GLN A 394 -12.41 22.74 -47.93
C GLN A 394 -11.45 23.43 -46.94
N ALA A 395 -10.42 22.71 -46.49
CA ALA A 395 -9.35 23.27 -45.67
C ALA A 395 -8.24 23.80 -46.58
N THR A 396 -8.17 25.12 -46.74
CA THR A 396 -7.07 25.79 -47.43
C THR A 396 -5.88 25.93 -46.47
N ALA A 397 -4.74 25.35 -46.85
CA ALA A 397 -3.49 25.45 -46.13
C ALA A 397 -2.82 26.81 -46.38
N CYS A 398 -2.58 27.59 -45.32
CA CYS A 398 -1.66 28.72 -45.34
C CYS A 398 -0.30 28.29 -44.78
N ARG A 399 0.72 28.35 -45.63
CA ARG A 399 2.15 28.32 -45.26
C ARG A 399 2.52 29.65 -44.61
N LEU A 400 3.16 29.61 -43.45
CA LEU A 400 3.93 30.73 -42.90
C LEU A 400 5.39 30.29 -42.78
N PHE A 401 6.26 30.92 -43.56
CA PHE A 401 7.69 30.97 -43.33
C PHE A 401 7.96 31.85 -42.11
N SER A 402 8.85 31.41 -41.23
CA SER A 402 9.46 32.26 -40.20
C SER A 402 10.97 32.01 -40.21
N VAL A 403 11.70 32.96 -40.77
CA VAL A 403 13.15 33.13 -40.61
C VAL A 403 13.33 34.11 -39.46
N ASN A 404 14.14 33.78 -38.45
CA ASN A 404 14.58 34.75 -37.45
C ASN A 404 16.10 34.65 -37.29
N THR A 405 16.76 35.69 -37.81
CA THR A 405 18.14 36.09 -37.64
C THR A 405 18.29 36.79 -36.28
N ALA A 406 19.25 36.37 -35.45
CA ALA A 406 19.60 37.05 -34.20
C ALA A 406 20.76 38.02 -34.46
N LEU A 407 20.55 39.31 -34.17
CA LEU A 407 21.59 40.33 -34.10
C LEU A 407 22.18 40.35 -32.68
N CYS A 408 23.51 40.27 -32.59
CA CYS A 408 24.29 40.50 -31.38
C CYS A 408 24.51 42.01 -31.18
N CYS A 409 24.20 42.53 -29.99
CA CYS A 409 24.71 43.81 -29.52
C CYS A 409 25.67 43.55 -28.35
N GLN A 410 26.95 43.83 -28.57
CA GLN A 410 27.99 43.96 -27.56
C GLN A 410 27.93 45.38 -26.98
N VAL A 411 27.98 45.50 -25.66
CA VAL A 411 28.32 46.74 -24.96
C VAL A 411 29.50 46.43 -24.06
N GLU A 412 30.64 47.02 -24.39
CA GLU A 412 31.83 47.08 -23.54
C GLU A 412 31.69 48.24 -22.55
N CYS A 413 32.00 48.00 -21.29
CA CYS A 413 32.41 49.06 -20.36
C CYS A 413 33.66 48.59 -19.61
N SER A 414 34.67 49.47 -19.65
CA SER A 414 36.00 49.35 -19.12
C SER A 414 36.14 50.02 -17.75
N GLY A 415 37.03 49.47 -16.91
CA GLY A 415 37.86 50.22 -15.97
C GLY A 415 37.31 50.48 -14.55
N CYS A 416 37.87 49.79 -13.55
CA CYS A 416 38.48 50.41 -12.35
C CYS A 416 39.22 49.36 -11.51
N SER A 417 40.35 49.80 -10.96
CA SER A 417 41.45 48.99 -10.40
C SER A 417 41.39 48.84 -8.87
N ASN A 418 41.88 47.70 -8.39
CA ASN A 418 42.60 47.39 -7.14
C ASN A 418 42.02 47.77 -5.75
N ILE A 419 41.89 46.76 -4.87
CA ILE A 419 42.61 46.63 -3.58
C ILE A 419 42.53 45.16 -3.10
N VAL A 420 43.66 44.67 -2.60
CA VAL A 420 43.95 43.33 -2.07
C VAL A 420 43.34 43.13 -0.68
N LEU A 421 42.80 41.95 -0.38
CA LEU A 421 42.87 41.33 0.95
C LEU A 421 42.82 39.78 0.82
N GLU A 422 43.93 39.13 1.17
CA GLU A 422 44.02 37.70 1.44
C GLU A 422 43.18 37.35 2.68
N PHE A 423 42.25 36.40 2.53
CA PHE A 423 41.76 35.59 3.64
C PHE A 423 41.64 34.14 3.18
N SER A 424 42.54 33.30 3.70
CA SER A 424 42.42 31.86 3.71
C SER A 424 41.26 31.46 4.62
N GLN A 425 40.10 31.18 4.02
CA GLN A 425 38.97 30.54 4.70
C GLN A 425 38.66 29.21 4.01
N THR A 426 38.79 28.14 4.79
CA THR A 426 38.27 26.81 4.52
C THR A 426 36.76 26.91 4.28
N SER A 427 36.35 26.82 3.01
CA SER A 427 34.94 26.83 2.64
C SER A 427 34.27 25.53 3.11
N SER A 428 33.51 25.63 4.20
CA SER A 428 32.43 24.68 4.45
C SER A 428 31.43 24.84 3.30
N ALA A 429 31.22 23.78 2.52
CA ALA A 429 30.27 23.77 1.41
C ALA A 429 28.84 24.06 1.93
N GLN A 430 28.44 25.33 1.91
CA GLN A 430 27.05 25.74 1.91
C GLN A 430 26.43 25.19 0.62
N TYR A 431 25.68 24.11 0.77
CA TYR A 431 24.81 23.58 -0.27
C TYR A 431 23.73 24.63 -0.58
N ASP A 432 24.01 25.46 -1.57
CA ASP A 432 23.02 26.38 -2.11
C ASP A 432 21.92 25.56 -2.78
N LYS A 433 20.74 25.61 -2.19
CA LYS A 433 19.57 24.80 -2.53
C LYS A 433 18.79 25.53 -3.63
N SER A 434 19.48 25.93 -4.70
CA SER A 434 18.79 26.35 -5.91
C SER A 434 17.96 25.17 -6.39
N GLU A 435 16.69 25.43 -6.70
CA GLU A 435 15.78 24.47 -7.29
C GLU A 435 16.40 23.99 -8.61
N LYS A 436 17.22 22.93 -8.56
CA LYS A 436 17.61 22.15 -9.74
C LYS A 436 16.30 21.80 -10.41
N GLU A 437 15.99 22.51 -11.51
CA GLU A 437 14.99 22.08 -12.47
C GLU A 437 15.20 20.57 -12.63
N ARG A 438 14.16 19.80 -12.32
CA ARG A 438 14.21 18.34 -12.37
C ARG A 438 14.21 17.93 -13.85
N GLY A 439 15.28 18.29 -14.56
CA GLY A 439 15.53 17.96 -15.95
C GLY A 439 15.30 16.47 -16.13
N LEU A 440 14.37 16.14 -17.01
CA LEU A 440 14.05 14.76 -17.31
C LEU A 440 15.28 14.13 -17.97
N ARG A 441 15.76 13.01 -17.43
CA ARG A 441 17.00 12.33 -17.86
C ARG A 441 16.71 11.45 -19.06
N GLU A 442 17.14 11.84 -20.25
CA GLU A 442 16.81 11.13 -21.48
C GLU A 442 17.84 10.05 -21.81
N ILE A 443 17.41 8.79 -21.85
CA ILE A 443 18.21 7.65 -22.28
C ILE A 443 18.04 7.48 -23.79
N LYS A 444 19.14 7.68 -24.51
CA LYS A 444 19.24 7.55 -25.97
C LYS A 444 19.56 6.11 -26.37
N THR A 445 20.39 5.40 -25.59
CA THR A 445 20.72 3.99 -25.82
C THR A 445 20.95 3.23 -24.52
N LEU A 446 20.70 1.91 -24.53
CA LEU A 446 21.09 1.00 -23.45
C LEU A 446 22.29 0.12 -23.84
N ASP A 447 22.77 0.23 -25.09
CA ASP A 447 23.94 -0.45 -25.59
C ASP A 447 25.19 0.38 -25.24
N PRO A 448 26.10 -0.12 -24.37
CA PRO A 448 27.31 0.62 -24.01
C PRO A 448 28.20 0.93 -25.22
N SER A 449 28.19 0.08 -26.27
CA SER A 449 28.99 0.30 -27.48
C SER A 449 28.48 1.46 -28.36
N LYS A 450 27.23 1.91 -28.15
CA LYS A 450 26.60 2.99 -28.93
C LYS A 450 26.48 4.30 -28.16
N MET A 451 26.93 4.36 -26.90
CA MET A 451 26.75 5.54 -26.05
C MET A 451 27.40 6.80 -26.63
N ILE A 452 28.64 6.69 -27.13
CA ILE A 452 29.36 7.81 -27.75
C ILE A 452 28.67 8.22 -29.05
N GLN A 453 28.39 7.26 -29.94
CA GLN A 453 27.73 7.51 -31.23
C GLN A 453 26.37 8.21 -31.07
N MET A 454 25.58 7.82 -30.07
CA MET A 454 24.25 8.38 -29.83
C MET A 454 24.28 9.66 -28.99
N GLY A 455 25.46 10.11 -28.55
CA GLY A 455 25.60 11.26 -27.65
C GLY A 455 24.86 11.07 -26.33
N GLN A 456 24.97 9.89 -25.73
CA GLN A 456 24.35 9.58 -24.43
C GLN A 456 24.97 10.47 -23.33
N GLU A 457 24.14 11.06 -22.49
CA GLU A 457 24.60 11.84 -21.34
C GLU A 457 24.80 10.96 -20.10
N VAL A 458 25.61 11.45 -19.15
CA VAL A 458 25.65 10.96 -17.77
C VAL A 458 24.71 11.77 -16.89
N PHE A 459 24.21 11.16 -15.83
CA PHE A 459 23.20 11.71 -14.95
C PHE A 459 23.64 11.65 -13.50
N ASP A 460 23.58 12.78 -12.82
CA ASP A 460 23.68 12.83 -11.37
C ASP A 460 22.34 12.40 -10.74
N ILE A 461 22.34 11.25 -10.07
CA ILE A 461 21.19 10.74 -9.31
C ILE A 461 21.42 10.80 -7.79
N SER A 462 22.48 11.46 -7.33
CA SER A 462 22.83 11.59 -5.91
C SER A 462 21.68 12.21 -5.10
N GLY A 463 21.40 11.69 -3.91
CA GLY A 463 20.39 12.23 -3.00
C GLY A 463 18.93 11.95 -3.41
N PHE A 464 18.68 11.41 -4.61
CA PHE A 464 17.31 11.06 -5.02
C PHE A 464 16.85 9.74 -4.38
N LEU A 465 15.63 9.72 -3.83
CA LEU A 465 14.96 8.46 -3.47
C LEU A 465 14.49 7.68 -4.71
N THR A 466 14.24 8.40 -5.79
CA THR A 466 13.75 7.87 -7.07
C THR A 466 14.22 8.83 -8.17
N ALA A 467 14.95 8.30 -9.15
CA ALA A 467 15.38 9.06 -10.32
C ALA A 467 14.42 8.78 -11.48
N CYS A 468 13.96 9.84 -12.16
CA CYS A 468 13.04 9.74 -13.29
C CYS A 468 13.81 9.82 -14.61
N PHE A 469 13.55 8.88 -15.50
CA PHE A 469 14.17 8.79 -16.81
C PHE A 469 13.12 8.80 -17.92
N LEU A 470 13.53 9.25 -19.10
CA LEU A 470 12.79 9.21 -20.36
C LEU A 470 13.49 8.27 -21.33
N ILE A 471 12.70 7.52 -22.09
CA ILE A 471 13.17 6.83 -23.30
C ILE A 471 12.34 7.33 -24.47
N LEU A 472 13.01 7.71 -25.55
CA LEU A 472 12.38 7.91 -26.85
C LEU A 472 12.10 6.54 -27.48
N SER A 473 10.83 6.30 -27.80
CA SER A 473 10.44 5.18 -28.65
C SER A 473 10.54 5.58 -30.12
N SER A 474 10.75 4.62 -31.01
CA SER A 474 10.60 4.75 -32.47
C SER A 474 9.33 5.49 -32.93
N SER A 475 8.25 5.47 -32.12
CA SER A 475 7.00 6.23 -32.35
C SER A 475 7.08 7.73 -31.98
N SER A 476 8.26 8.26 -31.69
CA SER A 476 8.52 9.61 -31.17
C SER A 476 7.83 9.95 -29.84
N GLN A 477 7.17 8.98 -29.19
CA GLN A 477 6.55 9.18 -27.88
C GLN A 477 7.59 9.05 -26.78
N LYS A 478 7.82 10.14 -26.03
CA LYS A 478 8.62 10.16 -24.80
C LYS A 478 7.87 9.39 -23.70
N LYS A 479 8.42 8.26 -23.26
CA LYS A 479 7.83 7.46 -22.17
C LYS A 479 8.69 7.55 -20.91
N LYS A 480 8.05 7.85 -19.77
CA LYS A 480 8.68 7.98 -18.45
C LYS A 480 8.78 6.63 -17.75
N PHE A 481 9.90 6.39 -17.07
CA PHE A 481 10.02 5.33 -16.07
C PHE A 481 10.80 5.83 -14.84
N MET A 482 10.64 5.13 -13.71
CA MET A 482 11.25 5.50 -12.44
C MET A 482 12.25 4.44 -12.01
N LEU A 483 13.47 4.90 -11.72
CA LEU A 483 14.52 4.14 -11.06
C LEU A 483 14.39 4.34 -9.55
N PHE A 484 14.27 3.25 -8.81
CA PHE A 484 14.24 3.30 -7.35
C PHE A 484 15.64 3.03 -6.81
N GLY A 485 16.02 3.75 -5.75
CA GLY A 485 17.28 3.54 -5.05
C GLY A 485 17.52 2.07 -4.65
N PRO A 486 18.80 1.62 -4.62
CA PRO A 486 19.20 0.27 -4.19
C PRO A 486 18.65 -0.14 -2.82
N TYR A 487 18.48 0.86 -1.97
CA TYR A 487 18.41 0.70 -0.52
C TYR A 487 16.97 0.48 -0.06
N LYS A 488 16.63 -0.77 0.20
CA LYS A 488 15.54 -1.09 1.12
C LYS A 488 16.14 -1.80 2.32
N HIS A 489 15.97 -1.27 3.53
CA HIS A 489 16.32 -2.01 4.74
C HIS A 489 15.42 -3.24 4.88
N ASN A 490 15.94 -4.35 5.43
CA ASN A 490 15.17 -5.58 5.59
C ASN A 490 14.01 -5.44 6.59
N GLU A 491 14.03 -4.42 7.44
CA GLU A 491 13.08 -4.29 8.56
C GLU A 491 12.01 -3.21 8.41
N GLY A 492 12.02 -2.41 7.35
CA GLY A 492 11.07 -1.30 7.24
C GLY A 492 11.05 -0.65 5.87
N ARG A 493 9.91 -0.08 5.51
CA ARG A 493 9.61 0.53 4.19
C ARG A 493 10.46 1.75 3.83
N ILE A 494 11.55 2.02 4.56
CA ILE A 494 12.40 3.18 4.35
C ILE A 494 13.28 2.91 3.14
N ARG A 495 13.08 3.72 2.10
CA ARG A 495 13.98 3.80 0.95
C ARG A 495 15.08 4.77 1.34
N GLN A 496 16.35 4.42 1.13
CA GLN A 496 17.41 5.42 1.21
C GLN A 496 17.62 6.04 -0.16
N ALA A 497 18.14 7.26 -0.16
CA ALA A 497 18.54 7.97 -1.36
C ALA A 497 19.74 7.27 -2.02
N PHE A 498 19.98 7.55 -3.30
CA PHE A 498 21.26 7.21 -3.92
C PHE A 498 22.40 7.94 -3.19
N PRO A 499 23.58 7.29 -3.01
CA PRO A 499 24.70 7.89 -2.33
C PRO A 499 25.23 9.12 -3.09
N SER A 500 25.93 10.00 -2.39
CA SER A 500 26.65 11.12 -2.99
C SER A 500 27.62 10.64 -4.07
N GLY A 501 27.73 11.38 -5.17
CA GLY A 501 28.60 11.03 -6.30
C GLY A 501 28.04 9.94 -7.21
N SER A 502 26.73 9.66 -7.16
CA SER A 502 26.06 8.74 -8.08
C SER A 502 25.87 9.38 -9.46
N ILE A 503 26.96 9.68 -10.15
CA ILE A 503 26.98 10.27 -11.50
C ILE A 503 27.31 9.16 -12.50
N GLY A 504 26.45 8.97 -13.50
CA GLY A 504 26.62 7.85 -14.42
C GLY A 504 25.47 7.63 -15.39
N SER A 505 25.43 6.47 -16.06
CA SER A 505 24.36 6.15 -17.03
C SER A 505 23.83 4.73 -16.89
N LEU A 506 22.61 4.51 -17.37
CA LEU A 506 21.98 3.19 -17.42
C LEU A 506 22.47 2.43 -18.64
N TYR A 507 22.74 1.14 -18.47
CA TYR A 507 23.11 0.25 -19.58
C TYR A 507 22.54 -1.15 -19.38
N TYR A 508 22.39 -1.88 -20.48
CA TYR A 508 22.03 -3.29 -20.44
C TYR A 508 23.29 -4.14 -20.26
N TYR A 509 23.37 -4.80 -19.12
CA TYR A 509 24.39 -5.79 -18.84
C TYR A 509 24.00 -7.14 -19.46
N ARG A 510 24.76 -7.59 -20.47
CA ARG A 510 24.75 -8.99 -20.90
C ARG A 510 25.73 -9.78 -20.04
N PRO A 511 25.28 -10.93 -19.48
CA PRO A 511 26.16 -11.77 -18.69
C PRO A 511 27.18 -12.47 -19.60
N ALA A 512 28.26 -12.98 -19.02
CA ALA A 512 29.29 -13.73 -19.75
C ALA A 512 28.70 -14.96 -20.48
N PRO A 513 29.34 -15.48 -21.55
CA PRO A 513 28.78 -16.55 -22.40
C PRO A 513 28.31 -17.83 -21.68
N LEU A 514 28.84 -18.10 -20.48
CA LEU A 514 28.49 -19.27 -19.66
C LEU A 514 27.15 -19.11 -18.93
N MET A 515 26.57 -17.91 -18.88
CA MET A 515 25.29 -17.64 -18.25
C MET A 515 24.18 -17.60 -19.30
N PRO A 516 22.96 -18.05 -18.96
CA PRO A 516 21.86 -18.02 -19.92
C PRO A 516 21.47 -16.57 -20.27
N ASP A 517 20.91 -16.40 -21.46
CA ASP A 517 20.38 -15.13 -21.99
C ASP A 517 19.43 -14.39 -21.01
N ILE A 518 18.67 -15.13 -20.21
CA ILE A 518 17.77 -14.60 -19.18
C ILE A 518 18.49 -13.93 -18.00
N ALA A 519 19.81 -14.11 -17.85
CA ALA A 519 20.58 -13.58 -16.72
C ALA A 519 20.98 -12.10 -16.84
N GLY A 520 20.73 -11.50 -18.01
CA GLY A 520 20.95 -10.08 -18.22
C GLY A 520 20.07 -9.16 -17.38
N GLY A 521 20.31 -7.86 -17.50
CA GLY A 521 19.42 -6.84 -16.94
C GLY A 521 20.03 -5.45 -16.94
N LEU A 522 19.30 -4.51 -16.35
CA LEU A 522 19.68 -3.11 -16.32
C LEU A 522 20.59 -2.82 -15.13
N ARG A 523 21.71 -2.13 -15.37
CA ARG A 523 22.63 -1.63 -14.34
C ARG A 523 22.87 -0.14 -14.51
N PHE A 524 23.44 0.50 -13.49
CA PHE A 524 23.84 1.90 -13.51
C PHE A 524 25.37 1.97 -13.35
N ARG A 525 26.07 2.48 -14.35
CA ARG A 525 27.53 2.61 -14.37
C ARG A 525 27.92 4.01 -13.90
N LEU A 526 28.67 4.10 -12.81
CA LEU A 526 29.26 5.33 -12.30
C LEU A 526 30.46 5.74 -13.14
N MET A 527 30.39 6.94 -13.72
CA MET A 527 31.42 7.51 -14.60
C MET A 527 31.19 9.03 -14.78
N PRO A 528 32.26 9.84 -14.89
CA PRO A 528 32.14 11.29 -15.04
C PRO A 528 31.66 11.73 -16.43
N HIS A 529 31.89 10.92 -17.46
CA HIS A 529 31.44 11.11 -18.84
C HIS A 529 31.40 9.74 -19.55
N VAL A 530 30.79 9.64 -20.74
CA VAL A 530 30.51 8.34 -21.38
C VAL A 530 31.75 7.64 -21.96
N GLU A 531 32.79 8.39 -22.31
CA GLU A 531 34.07 7.85 -22.78
C GLU A 531 34.79 7.07 -21.67
N ALA A 532 34.52 7.39 -20.40
CA ALA A 532 35.04 6.69 -19.23
C ALA A 532 34.24 5.42 -18.87
N PHE A 533 33.39 4.89 -19.78
CA PHE A 533 32.56 3.71 -19.48
C PHE A 533 33.40 2.49 -19.08
N ALA A 534 34.50 2.23 -19.81
CA ALA A 534 35.38 1.09 -19.57
C ALA A 534 35.97 1.14 -18.15
N ASP A 535 36.41 2.31 -17.70
CA ASP A 535 37.01 2.52 -16.38
C ASP A 535 35.99 2.77 -15.26
N GLY A 536 34.72 2.98 -15.63
CA GLY A 536 33.62 3.18 -14.69
C GLY A 536 33.38 1.98 -13.77
N LYS A 537 32.62 2.20 -12.70
CA LYS A 537 32.24 1.14 -11.75
C LYS A 537 30.73 1.02 -11.66
N ASP A 538 30.20 -0.18 -11.50
CA ASP A 538 28.75 -0.32 -11.30
C ASP A 538 28.35 0.29 -9.94
N LEU A 539 27.20 0.97 -9.91
CA LEU A 539 26.58 1.39 -8.66
C LEU A 539 26.34 0.16 -7.78
N LEU A 540 26.70 0.23 -6.50
CA LEU A 540 26.59 -0.90 -5.59
C LEU A 540 25.37 -0.77 -4.64
N ASN A 541 24.79 -1.91 -4.27
CA ASN A 541 23.89 -2.05 -3.14
C ASN A 541 24.68 -1.96 -1.81
N PRO A 542 24.02 -1.79 -0.64
CA PRO A 542 24.67 -1.82 0.67
C PRO A 542 25.55 -3.04 0.95
N ASP A 543 25.17 -4.18 0.39
CA ASP A 543 25.89 -5.43 0.56
C ASP A 543 27.18 -5.50 -0.28
N GLY A 544 27.44 -4.49 -1.11
CA GLY A 544 28.58 -4.40 -2.03
C GLY A 544 28.31 -5.04 -3.39
N SER A 545 27.16 -5.68 -3.61
CA SER A 545 26.81 -6.25 -4.91
C SER A 545 26.39 -5.16 -5.91
N PRO A 546 26.62 -5.35 -7.22
CA PRO A 546 26.12 -4.41 -8.22
C PRO A 546 24.60 -4.24 -8.17
N TRP A 547 24.15 -2.99 -8.21
CA TRP A 547 22.74 -2.64 -8.38
C TRP A 547 22.26 -3.15 -9.75
N HIS A 548 21.19 -3.96 -9.72
CA HIS A 548 20.75 -4.69 -10.90
C HIS A 548 19.22 -4.82 -10.94
N VAL A 549 18.62 -4.55 -12.10
CA VAL A 549 17.24 -4.91 -12.41
C VAL A 549 17.24 -6.05 -13.42
N HIS A 550 17.04 -7.26 -12.91
CA HIS A 550 17.00 -8.48 -13.70
C HIS A 550 16.01 -8.43 -14.87
N LEU A 551 16.37 -9.05 -15.99
CA LEU A 551 15.56 -9.12 -17.20
C LEU A 551 14.15 -9.67 -16.95
N CYS A 552 14.00 -10.69 -16.09
CA CYS A 552 12.68 -11.21 -15.69
C CYS A 552 11.75 -10.13 -15.09
N LYS A 553 12.31 -9.20 -14.29
CA LYS A 553 11.54 -8.09 -13.74
C LYS A 553 11.20 -7.04 -14.81
N LEU A 554 12.11 -6.79 -15.75
CA LEU A 554 11.87 -5.93 -16.91
C LEU A 554 10.74 -6.51 -17.76
N ALA A 555 10.79 -7.81 -18.09
CA ALA A 555 9.80 -8.56 -18.87
C ALA A 555 8.38 -8.40 -18.30
N ARG A 556 8.20 -8.59 -16.99
CA ARG A 556 6.87 -8.77 -16.38
C ARG A 556 6.23 -7.48 -15.86
N THR A 557 7.01 -6.45 -15.54
CA THR A 557 6.45 -5.26 -14.88
C THR A 557 6.05 -4.20 -15.91
N LYS A 558 4.79 -3.76 -15.90
CA LYS A 558 4.27 -2.74 -16.85
C LYS A 558 5.06 -1.42 -16.84
N SER A 559 5.57 -0.99 -15.69
CA SER A 559 6.35 0.26 -15.56
C SER A 559 7.70 0.22 -16.30
N TRP A 560 8.22 -0.97 -16.62
CA TRP A 560 9.45 -1.15 -17.41
C TRP A 560 9.18 -1.27 -18.91
N GLY A 561 7.94 -1.06 -19.36
CA GLY A 561 7.57 -1.09 -20.78
C GLY A 561 8.49 -0.27 -21.69
N PRO A 562 8.85 0.98 -21.34
CA PRO A 562 9.76 1.79 -22.16
C PRO A 562 11.15 1.15 -22.33
N VAL A 563 11.72 0.63 -21.24
CA VAL A 563 13.01 -0.09 -21.26
C VAL A 563 12.91 -1.36 -22.10
N ARG A 564 11.83 -2.15 -21.96
CA ARG A 564 11.62 -3.36 -22.79
C ARG A 564 11.58 -3.03 -24.28
N SER A 565 10.83 -1.99 -24.67
CA SER A 565 10.76 -1.56 -26.07
C SER A 565 12.14 -1.16 -26.58
N LYS A 566 12.93 -0.45 -25.77
CA LYS A 566 14.29 -0.05 -26.16
C LYS A 566 15.24 -1.23 -26.30
N LEU A 567 15.17 -2.22 -25.40
CA LEU A 567 15.95 -3.45 -25.50
C LEU A 567 15.66 -4.24 -26.78
N LEU A 568 14.39 -4.25 -27.23
CA LEU A 568 13.98 -4.92 -28.47
C LEU A 568 14.38 -4.11 -29.71
N GLU A 569 14.20 -2.79 -29.68
CA GLU A 569 14.59 -1.87 -30.74
C GLU A 569 16.10 -1.95 -31.05
N GLU A 570 16.93 -2.08 -30.00
CA GLU A 570 18.38 -2.16 -30.14
C GLU A 570 18.89 -3.60 -30.31
N SER A 571 17.99 -4.58 -30.44
CA SER A 571 18.33 -6.02 -30.53
C SER A 571 19.24 -6.50 -29.39
N LEU A 572 19.10 -5.92 -28.20
CA LEU A 572 19.89 -6.29 -27.03
C LEU A 572 19.38 -7.56 -26.34
N VAL A 573 18.12 -7.91 -26.59
CA VAL A 573 17.43 -9.09 -26.06
C VAL A 573 16.56 -9.70 -27.14
N ASP A 574 16.62 -11.03 -27.27
CA ASP A 574 15.75 -11.79 -28.16
C ASP A 574 14.26 -11.66 -27.74
N PRO A 575 13.33 -11.33 -28.67
CA PRO A 575 11.91 -11.23 -28.37
C PRO A 575 11.30 -12.49 -27.73
N THR A 576 11.77 -13.68 -28.14
CA THR A 576 11.32 -14.97 -27.61
C THR A 576 11.68 -15.12 -26.13
N VAL A 577 12.84 -14.62 -25.70
CA VAL A 577 13.27 -14.64 -24.29
C VAL A 577 12.34 -13.80 -23.41
N LEU A 578 11.96 -12.60 -23.86
CA LEU A 578 11.00 -11.77 -23.13
C LEU A 578 9.61 -12.42 -23.08
N ALA A 579 9.18 -13.08 -24.16
CA ALA A 579 7.92 -13.79 -24.22
C ALA A 579 7.90 -14.96 -23.23
N ASP A 580 8.98 -15.75 -23.17
CA ASP A 580 9.14 -16.87 -22.24
C ASP A 580 9.08 -16.38 -20.78
N LEU A 581 9.89 -15.36 -20.44
CA LEU A 581 9.92 -14.77 -19.10
C LEU A 581 8.57 -14.19 -18.65
N THR A 582 7.75 -13.72 -19.60
CA THR A 582 6.41 -13.21 -19.30
C THR A 582 5.43 -14.32 -18.93
N ARG A 583 5.62 -15.52 -19.48
CA ARG A 583 4.77 -16.71 -19.21
C ARG A 583 5.12 -17.41 -17.90
N LEU A 584 6.31 -17.17 -17.33
CA LEU A 584 6.72 -17.81 -16.09
C LEU A 584 5.79 -17.47 -14.91
N GLU A 585 5.33 -18.51 -14.24
CA GLU A 585 4.54 -18.40 -13.02
C GLU A 585 5.43 -18.08 -11.82
N MET A 586 5.50 -16.79 -11.47
CA MET A 586 6.20 -16.36 -10.27
C MET A 586 5.44 -15.25 -9.54
N ASP A 587 5.59 -15.17 -8.21
CA ASP A 587 5.10 -14.01 -7.47
C ASP A 587 5.82 -12.75 -7.96
N PRO A 588 5.12 -11.72 -8.47
CA PRO A 588 5.75 -10.44 -8.83
C PRO A 588 6.21 -9.64 -7.60
N LYS A 589 5.88 -10.08 -6.38
CA LYS A 589 6.18 -9.39 -5.13
C LYS A 589 7.31 -10.13 -4.40
N GLY A 590 8.53 -9.65 -4.56
CA GLY A 590 9.65 -10.14 -3.78
C GLY A 590 10.95 -9.44 -4.14
N ARG A 591 11.92 -9.49 -3.23
CA ARG A 591 13.32 -9.41 -3.63
C ARG A 591 13.66 -10.80 -4.15
N HIS A 592 13.67 -10.93 -5.48
CA HIS A 592 14.03 -12.19 -6.11
C HIS A 592 15.53 -12.16 -6.33
N ILE A 593 16.25 -13.04 -5.64
CA ILE A 593 17.61 -13.42 -6.03
C ILE A 593 17.44 -14.61 -6.95
N TYR A 594 17.76 -14.41 -8.23
CA TYR A 594 17.63 -15.42 -9.26
C TYR A 594 18.91 -16.25 -9.32
N LEU A 595 18.75 -17.57 -9.28
CA LEU A 595 19.80 -18.53 -9.54
C LEU A 595 19.47 -19.22 -10.87
N TYR A 596 20.44 -19.21 -11.78
CA TYR A 596 20.35 -19.78 -13.11
C TYR A 596 20.91 -21.20 -13.18
N SER A 597 21.69 -21.57 -12.14
CA SER A 597 22.16 -22.91 -11.87
C SER A 597 22.16 -23.15 -10.35
N LEU A 598 22.23 -24.40 -9.91
CA LEU A 598 22.27 -24.72 -8.48
C LEU A 598 23.62 -24.36 -7.84
N ASP A 599 24.70 -24.53 -8.58
CA ASP A 599 26.07 -24.26 -8.16
C ASP A 599 26.44 -22.77 -8.22
N GLN A 600 25.52 -21.91 -8.69
CA GLN A 600 25.72 -20.47 -8.73
C GLN A 600 25.96 -19.91 -7.31
N PRO A 601 27.10 -19.24 -7.07
CA PRO A 601 27.38 -18.61 -5.78
C PRO A 601 26.38 -17.50 -5.43
N PHE A 602 26.02 -17.40 -4.16
CA PHE A 602 25.23 -16.30 -3.62
C PHE A 602 25.60 -16.00 -2.16
N GLU A 603 25.27 -14.79 -1.71
CA GLU A 603 25.43 -14.38 -0.32
C GLU A 603 24.26 -14.85 0.55
N LEU A 604 24.62 -15.38 1.71
CA LEU A 604 23.72 -15.79 2.78
C LEU A 604 24.04 -14.99 4.05
N ASP A 605 23.08 -14.16 4.45
CA ASP A 605 23.12 -13.41 5.70
C ASP A 605 22.59 -14.27 6.85
N MET A 606 23.49 -14.61 7.77
CA MET A 606 23.21 -15.51 8.88
C MET A 606 22.30 -14.86 9.94
N SER A 607 22.16 -13.53 9.96
CA SER A 607 21.27 -12.80 10.88
C SER A 607 19.78 -12.96 10.55
N THR A 608 19.47 -13.10 9.26
CA THR A 608 18.07 -13.34 8.83
C THR A 608 17.69 -14.80 9.06
N GLY A 609 18.68 -15.68 8.89
CA GLY A 609 18.59 -17.12 8.92
C GLY A 609 17.45 -17.73 8.06
N THR A 610 16.89 -16.96 7.14
CA THR A 610 15.97 -17.44 6.12
C THR A 610 16.36 -16.79 4.81
N PHE A 611 16.42 -17.58 3.75
CA PHE A 611 16.62 -17.03 2.43
C PHE A 611 15.51 -17.48 1.49
N CYS A 612 15.20 -16.61 0.53
CA CYS A 612 14.28 -16.90 -0.55
C CYS A 612 15.05 -16.74 -1.85
N LYS A 613 15.18 -17.81 -2.63
CA LYS A 613 15.77 -17.76 -3.97
C LYS A 613 14.74 -18.20 -5.00
N THR A 614 14.95 -17.76 -6.23
CA THR A 614 14.22 -18.25 -7.38
C THR A 614 15.18 -19.00 -8.27
N LEU A 615 14.98 -20.30 -8.47
CA LEU A 615 15.63 -21.03 -9.57
C LEU A 615 14.88 -20.67 -10.86
N ILE A 616 15.59 -20.21 -11.89
CA ILE A 616 14.94 -19.75 -13.13
C ILE A 616 15.65 -20.26 -14.37
N SER A 617 14.87 -20.74 -15.32
CA SER A 617 15.26 -21.04 -16.69
C SER A 617 14.24 -20.39 -17.64
N ARG A 618 14.41 -20.58 -18.97
CA ARG A 618 13.42 -20.10 -19.95
C ARG A 618 12.04 -20.75 -19.79
N SER A 619 11.99 -22.01 -19.36
CA SER A 619 10.76 -22.81 -19.31
C SER A 619 10.17 -22.96 -17.91
N MET A 620 10.89 -22.59 -16.86
CA MET A 620 10.39 -22.70 -15.49
C MET A 620 10.98 -21.67 -14.53
N ALA A 621 10.22 -21.38 -13.49
CA ALA A 621 10.71 -20.67 -12.33
C ALA A 621 10.17 -21.31 -11.06
N CYS A 622 11.06 -21.59 -10.12
CA CYS A 622 10.72 -22.15 -8.82
C CYS A 622 11.20 -21.20 -7.72
N GLN A 623 10.26 -20.56 -7.04
CA GLN A 623 10.57 -19.80 -5.84
C GLN A 623 10.50 -20.72 -4.63
N PHE A 624 11.62 -20.88 -3.93
CA PHE A 624 11.67 -21.62 -2.69
C PHE A 624 12.20 -20.74 -1.57
N LYS A 625 11.61 -20.94 -0.40
CA LYS A 625 12.04 -20.31 0.84
C LYS A 625 12.65 -21.39 1.71
N TRP A 626 13.92 -21.21 2.05
CA TRP A 626 14.61 -22.09 2.97
C TRP A 626 14.88 -21.33 4.27
N HIS A 627 14.18 -21.75 5.30
CA HIS A 627 14.51 -21.37 6.66
C HIS A 627 15.70 -22.21 7.12
N VAL A 628 16.91 -21.69 6.95
CA VAL A 628 18.09 -22.22 7.67
C VAL A 628 17.77 -22.17 9.18
N THR A 629 16.89 -21.26 9.61
CA THR A 629 16.38 -21.13 10.96
C THR A 629 15.28 -22.07 11.41
N GLU A 630 14.67 -22.88 10.55
CA GLU A 630 13.76 -23.94 11.03
C GLU A 630 14.49 -24.96 11.93
N MET A 631 15.82 -24.82 11.99
CA MET A 631 16.70 -25.50 12.92
C MET A 631 16.79 -24.83 14.31
N PHE A 632 16.56 -23.50 14.45
CA PHE A 632 16.41 -22.78 15.75
C PHE A 632 15.03 -22.90 16.37
N GLN A 633 14.19 -23.82 15.88
CA GLN A 633 12.97 -24.18 16.58
C GLN A 633 13.35 -24.94 17.86
N VAL A 634 13.70 -24.18 18.90
CA VAL A 634 13.79 -24.66 20.27
C VAL A 634 12.35 -24.82 20.74
N THR A 635 11.97 -26.06 21.01
CA THR A 635 10.69 -26.37 21.64
C THR A 635 10.83 -26.10 23.13
N VAL A 636 10.75 -24.83 23.55
CA VAL A 636 10.71 -24.50 24.98
C VAL A 636 9.29 -24.74 25.49
N GLY A 637 9.08 -25.80 26.28
CA GLY A 637 7.78 -26.13 26.86
C GLY A 637 6.70 -26.51 25.82
N GLY A 638 7.07 -27.27 24.78
CA GLY A 638 6.11 -27.77 23.77
C GLY A 638 5.63 -26.73 22.75
N LYS A 639 6.05 -25.47 22.83
CA LYS A 639 5.65 -24.40 21.90
C LYS A 639 6.84 -23.94 21.06
N GLN A 640 6.66 -23.93 19.74
CA GLN A 640 7.61 -23.30 18.82
C GLN A 640 7.57 -21.79 19.01
N ARG A 641 8.68 -21.19 19.44
CA ARG A 641 8.88 -19.73 19.42
C ARG A 641 9.72 -19.38 18.18
N ASN A 642 9.33 -18.32 17.48
CA ASN A 642 10.20 -17.69 16.48
C ASN A 642 11.28 -16.91 17.24
N VAL A 643 12.39 -17.58 17.53
CA VAL A 643 13.57 -16.91 18.08
C VAL A 643 14.29 -16.21 16.91
N PRO A 644 14.78 -14.96 17.07
CA PRO A 644 15.70 -14.35 16.12
C PRO A 644 16.88 -15.29 15.82
N SER A 645 17.51 -15.17 14.65
CA SER A 645 18.73 -15.94 14.39
C SER A 645 19.77 -15.60 15.46
N PRO A 646 20.40 -16.58 16.13
CA PRO A 646 21.45 -16.32 17.12
C PRO A 646 22.79 -15.96 16.47
N TYR A 647 22.88 -16.04 15.14
CA TYR A 647 24.10 -15.78 14.39
C TYR A 647 24.07 -14.43 13.70
N THR A 648 25.21 -13.76 13.65
CA THR A 648 25.49 -12.65 12.74
C THR A 648 26.44 -13.11 11.63
N GLY A 649 26.87 -12.20 10.78
CA GLY A 649 27.82 -12.49 9.71
C GLY A 649 27.18 -12.90 8.39
N ARG A 650 28.02 -12.98 7.38
CA ARG A 650 27.64 -13.14 5.96
C ARG A 650 28.62 -14.09 5.32
N ILE A 651 28.10 -15.09 4.64
CA ILE A 651 28.89 -16.12 3.97
C ILE A 651 28.50 -16.19 2.50
N ARG A 652 29.46 -16.48 1.64
CA ARG A 652 29.21 -16.83 0.24
C ARG A 652 29.04 -18.34 0.15
N VAL A 653 27.96 -18.79 -0.46
CA VAL A 653 27.58 -20.20 -0.53
C VAL A 653 27.12 -20.58 -1.94
N ARG A 654 27.02 -21.87 -2.23
CA ARG A 654 26.29 -22.42 -3.38
C ARG A 654 25.42 -23.62 -2.96
N LEU A 655 24.47 -24.01 -3.80
CA LEU A 655 23.70 -25.24 -3.58
C LEU A 655 24.39 -26.41 -4.26
N GLU A 656 24.32 -27.57 -3.62
CA GLU A 656 24.76 -28.84 -4.22
C GLU A 656 23.67 -29.88 -4.05
N LEU A 657 23.55 -30.77 -5.04
CA LEU A 657 22.70 -31.94 -4.93
C LEU A 657 23.49 -33.04 -4.24
N LYS A 658 22.86 -33.68 -3.25
CA LYS A 658 23.44 -34.81 -2.54
C LYS A 658 22.38 -35.89 -2.31
N THR A 659 22.78 -37.14 -2.48
CA THR A 659 21.99 -38.30 -2.08
C THR A 659 22.31 -38.59 -0.63
N LEU A 660 21.30 -38.52 0.24
CA LEU A 660 21.43 -38.87 1.65
C LEU A 660 21.53 -40.40 1.82
N PRO A 661 21.97 -40.92 2.99
CA PRO A 661 22.14 -42.36 3.22
C PRO A 661 20.86 -43.19 2.99
N ASP A 662 19.69 -42.58 3.15
CA ASP A 662 18.37 -43.20 2.87
C ASP A 662 17.98 -43.14 1.37
N SER A 663 18.95 -42.88 0.49
CA SER A 663 18.76 -42.64 -0.95
C SER A 663 17.82 -41.47 -1.27
N THR A 664 17.57 -40.55 -0.32
CA THR A 664 16.74 -39.37 -0.59
C THR A 664 17.60 -38.27 -1.22
N PRO A 665 17.23 -37.75 -2.42
CA PRO A 665 17.89 -36.59 -2.99
C PRO A 665 17.55 -35.33 -2.18
N ALA A 666 18.58 -34.56 -1.86
CA ALA A 666 18.47 -33.32 -1.09
C ALA A 666 19.38 -32.23 -1.65
N LEU A 667 18.99 -30.97 -1.47
CA LEU A 667 19.93 -29.86 -1.62
C LEU A 667 20.71 -29.66 -0.33
N VAL A 668 22.01 -29.47 -0.42
CA VAL A 668 22.89 -29.02 0.66
C VAL A 668 23.48 -27.67 0.31
N VAL A 669 24.05 -26.98 1.29
CA VAL A 669 24.69 -25.67 1.12
C VAL A 669 26.19 -25.84 1.32
N ARG A 670 27.00 -25.56 0.28
CA ARG A 670 28.46 -25.49 0.40
C ARG A 670 28.90 -24.07 0.70
N VAL A 671 29.77 -23.92 1.70
CA VAL A 671 30.41 -22.64 2.04
C VAL A 671 31.57 -22.42 1.08
N LEU A 672 31.59 -21.26 0.44
CA LEU A 672 32.65 -20.86 -0.49
C LEU A 672 33.59 -19.85 0.17
N ASP A 673 33.05 -18.94 0.97
CA ASP A 673 33.82 -17.87 1.61
C ASP A 673 33.08 -17.31 2.83
N VAL A 674 33.82 -16.72 3.78
CA VAL A 674 33.29 -16.01 4.96
C VAL A 674 33.52 -14.52 4.75
N LEU A 675 32.47 -13.81 4.32
CA LEU A 675 32.55 -12.39 3.95
C LEU A 675 32.61 -11.48 5.17
N THR A 676 31.91 -11.86 6.23
CA THR A 676 32.00 -11.24 7.56
C THR A 676 31.94 -12.34 8.61
N PRO A 677 32.71 -12.25 9.70
CA PRO A 677 32.75 -13.29 10.73
C PRO A 677 31.36 -13.70 11.19
N VAL A 678 31.14 -15.01 11.27
CA VAL A 678 29.89 -15.58 11.79
C VAL A 678 30.02 -15.72 13.29
N GLU A 679 29.35 -14.85 14.03
CA GLU A 679 29.39 -14.82 15.49
C GLU A 679 28.04 -15.24 16.08
N CYS A 680 28.08 -16.09 17.10
CA CYS A 680 26.90 -16.42 17.87
C CYS A 680 26.75 -15.41 19.02
N HIS A 681 25.70 -14.58 19.00
CA HIS A 681 25.42 -13.64 20.10
C HIS A 681 24.53 -14.25 21.20
N GLN A 682 24.14 -15.52 21.05
CA GLN A 682 23.43 -16.30 22.07
C GLN A 682 24.21 -17.59 22.30
N PRO A 683 25.26 -17.58 23.16
CA PRO A 683 26.18 -18.71 23.32
C PRO A 683 25.50 -20.06 23.62
N ASN A 684 24.35 -20.02 24.30
CA ASN A 684 23.51 -21.19 24.57
C ASN A 684 22.83 -21.78 23.32
N LEU A 685 22.93 -21.12 22.17
CA LEU A 685 22.43 -21.55 20.87
C LEU A 685 23.55 -21.71 19.84
N ASP A 686 24.82 -21.83 20.28
CA ASP A 686 25.94 -22.05 19.37
C ASP A 686 26.07 -23.52 18.92
N TRP A 687 25.11 -24.00 18.12
CA TRP A 687 25.04 -25.39 17.64
C TRP A 687 25.23 -25.55 16.12
N ILE A 688 25.39 -24.44 15.38
CA ILE A 688 25.86 -24.47 13.99
C ILE A 688 27.38 -24.55 14.02
N LYS A 689 27.94 -25.55 13.33
CA LYS A 689 29.39 -25.61 13.14
C LYS A 689 29.80 -24.33 12.43
N ARG A 690 30.79 -23.61 12.97
CA ARG A 690 31.29 -22.38 12.36
C ARG A 690 31.53 -22.62 10.86
N PRO A 691 30.95 -21.81 9.95
CA PRO A 691 31.10 -22.06 8.53
C PRO A 691 32.57 -21.99 8.10
N ILE A 692 33.10 -23.08 7.55
CA ILE A 692 34.47 -23.17 7.03
C ILE A 692 34.39 -23.20 5.49
N PRO A 693 35.10 -22.31 4.77
CA PRO A 693 35.20 -22.38 3.32
C PRO A 693 35.59 -23.77 2.82
N GLY A 694 34.86 -24.29 1.83
CA GLY A 694 35.01 -25.64 1.31
C GLY A 694 34.11 -26.68 1.97
N GLU A 695 33.65 -26.48 3.21
CA GLU A 695 32.77 -27.45 3.90
C GLU A 695 31.28 -27.28 3.53
N LEU A 696 30.51 -28.34 3.78
CA LEU A 696 29.05 -28.26 3.75
C LEU A 696 28.54 -27.71 5.08
N LEU A 697 27.57 -26.80 5.01
CA LEU A 697 26.95 -26.22 6.18
C LEU A 697 26.29 -27.33 7.03
N SER A 698 26.66 -27.40 8.30
CA SER A 698 26.25 -28.47 9.21
C SER A 698 25.77 -27.91 10.56
N CYS A 699 24.98 -28.70 11.28
CA CYS A 699 24.41 -28.36 12.58
C CYS A 699 24.44 -29.56 13.53
N ALA A 700 24.46 -29.32 14.83
CA ALA A 700 24.45 -30.39 15.83
C ALA A 700 23.22 -31.32 15.64
N LYS A 701 23.45 -32.63 15.75
CA LYS A 701 22.44 -33.69 15.64
C LYS A 701 21.40 -33.60 16.75
N ASN A 702 21.86 -33.37 17.98
CA ASN A 702 21.02 -33.32 19.16
C ASN A 702 20.89 -31.88 19.66
N ARG A 703 19.63 -31.42 19.76
CA ARG A 703 19.30 -30.05 20.17
C ARG A 703 19.32 -29.83 21.68
N ASN A 704 19.50 -30.90 22.46
CA ASN A 704 19.42 -30.87 23.92
C ASN A 704 20.78 -30.68 24.60
N TYR A 705 21.87 -30.54 23.84
CA TYR A 705 23.18 -30.25 24.44
C TYR A 705 23.22 -28.81 24.94
N TYR A 706 23.06 -28.63 26.25
CA TYR A 706 23.19 -27.34 26.93
C TYR A 706 24.65 -26.91 27.14
N GLN A 707 25.63 -27.72 26.74
CA GLN A 707 27.05 -27.41 26.87
C GLN A 707 27.81 -27.72 25.58
N PRO A 708 28.29 -26.69 24.84
CA PRO A 708 28.98 -26.85 23.56
C PRO A 708 30.44 -27.32 23.66
N ALA A 709 31.00 -27.47 24.87
CA ALA A 709 32.45 -27.57 25.06
C ALA A 709 33.12 -28.85 24.50
N ASN A 710 32.38 -29.89 24.09
CA ASN A 710 32.94 -31.19 23.70
C ASN A 710 32.27 -31.84 22.47
N LEU A 711 31.71 -31.07 21.53
CA LEU A 711 31.09 -31.68 20.33
C LEU A 711 32.17 -32.19 19.35
N SER A 712 32.12 -33.49 19.05
CA SER A 712 32.90 -34.12 17.99
C SER A 712 32.34 -33.76 16.60
N ASP A 713 33.13 -33.89 15.54
CA ASP A 713 32.62 -33.79 14.16
C ASP A 713 31.46 -34.79 13.89
N ASP A 714 31.45 -35.93 14.57
CA ASP A 714 30.37 -36.91 14.51
C ASP A 714 29.06 -36.41 15.13
N ASP A 715 29.09 -35.37 15.96
CA ASP A 715 27.88 -34.78 16.54
C ASP A 715 27.17 -33.84 15.56
N TYR A 716 27.75 -33.57 14.38
CA TYR A 716 27.15 -32.70 13.38
C TYR A 716 26.45 -33.49 12.27
N ARG A 717 25.40 -32.90 11.70
CA ARG A 717 24.72 -33.39 10.49
C ARG A 717 24.61 -32.29 9.46
N LEU A 718 24.53 -32.68 8.19
CA LEU A 718 24.35 -31.75 7.10
C LEU A 718 23.02 -31.01 7.21
N ILE A 719 23.06 -29.73 6.85
CA ILE A 719 21.87 -28.91 6.65
C ILE A 719 21.37 -29.17 5.23
N PHE A 720 20.19 -29.76 5.12
CA PHE A 720 19.66 -30.17 3.82
C PHE A 720 18.17 -29.82 3.63
N TYR A 721 17.80 -29.64 2.36
CA TYR A 721 16.43 -29.43 1.91
C TYR A 721 15.96 -30.69 1.19
N ASN A 722 15.11 -31.47 1.86
CA ASN A 722 14.60 -32.73 1.34
C ASN A 722 13.66 -32.50 0.15
N LEU A 723 14.05 -32.96 -1.06
CA LEU A 723 13.30 -32.71 -2.29
C LEU A 723 12.00 -33.53 -2.40
N ARG A 724 11.84 -34.61 -1.62
CA ARG A 724 10.59 -35.39 -1.60
C ARG A 724 9.55 -34.80 -0.66
N LYS A 725 9.98 -34.32 0.50
CA LYS A 725 9.09 -33.91 1.61
C LYS A 725 8.69 -32.43 1.56
N ARG A 726 9.49 -31.57 0.94
CA ARG A 726 9.27 -30.12 0.96
C ARG A 726 8.38 -29.68 -0.19
N LYS A 727 7.56 -28.64 0.06
CA LYS A 727 6.56 -28.09 -0.86
C LYS A 727 7.08 -27.85 -2.28
N TYR A 728 8.29 -27.33 -2.42
CA TYR A 728 8.89 -26.97 -3.72
C TYR A 728 9.91 -27.99 -4.23
N GLY A 729 10.01 -29.15 -3.57
CA GLY A 729 11.06 -30.12 -3.86
C GLY A 729 10.95 -30.75 -5.25
N LYS A 730 9.72 -31.01 -5.74
CA LYS A 730 9.48 -31.50 -7.11
C LYS A 730 9.95 -30.50 -8.18
N ASP A 731 9.65 -29.22 -8.00
CA ASP A 731 10.04 -28.18 -8.95
C ASP A 731 11.57 -27.97 -8.97
N ILE A 732 12.21 -28.03 -7.79
CA ILE A 732 13.67 -27.98 -7.68
C ILE A 732 14.32 -29.20 -8.35
N ALA A 733 13.77 -30.40 -8.13
CA ALA A 733 14.27 -31.61 -8.77
C ALA A 733 14.11 -31.54 -10.29
N LYS A 734 12.97 -31.06 -10.79
CA LYS A 734 12.75 -30.80 -12.22
C LYS A 734 13.77 -29.80 -12.78
N PHE A 735 14.04 -28.71 -12.06
CA PHE A 735 15.07 -27.73 -12.44
C PHE A 735 16.47 -28.37 -12.49
N ALA A 736 16.76 -29.28 -11.58
CA ALA A 736 17.99 -30.06 -11.52
C ALA A 736 18.10 -31.17 -12.58
N GLY A 737 17.07 -31.42 -13.38
CA GLY A 737 17.03 -32.58 -14.28
C GLY A 737 16.89 -33.93 -13.55
N ILE A 738 16.39 -33.93 -12.31
CA ILE A 738 16.16 -35.13 -11.50
C ILE A 738 14.68 -35.53 -11.57
N THR A 739 14.43 -36.77 -11.96
CA THR A 739 13.11 -37.40 -11.82
C THR A 739 12.98 -37.97 -10.40
N LEU A 740 12.03 -37.43 -9.63
CA LEU A 740 11.67 -38.01 -8.34
C LEU A 740 10.64 -39.13 -8.54
N PRO A 741 10.79 -40.28 -7.85
CA PRO A 741 9.78 -41.34 -7.86
C PRO A 741 8.47 -40.91 -7.18
#